data_AF-A0A0D2XW49-F1
#
_entry.id   AF-A0A0D2XW49-F1
#
_cell.length_a   1.000
_cell.length_b   1.000
_cell.length_c   1.000
_cell.angle_alpha   90.00
_cell.angle_beta   90.00
_cell.angle_gamma   90.00
#
_symmetry.space_group_name_H-M   'P 1'
#
loop_
_entity.id
_entity.type
_entity.pdbx_description
1 polymer ?
#
loop_
_entity_poly.entity_id
_entity_poly.type
_entity_poly.pdbx_seq_one_letter_code
_entity_poly.pdbx_strand_id
1 'polypeptide(L)'
;MLHDERGAVLESLVARTERQVESTQSLIRIVGLSATLPNYVDVADFLKVNKYAGLFYFDSSFRPVPLEQHFIGVKGKAGSKQSKENLDQVAFEKVKEMLERDHQVMVFVHSRRDTQLTARMLHQKAIDAMCADLLDPSYHPGFEQASRDIKQSKSKEIRELLSKGIGVHHAGMARSDRNLMERLFGEGVLKVLCCTATLAWGVNLPAAAVVIKGTQVYSAQDGKFVDLGILDVLQIFGRAGRPQFEDTGIGMICTTHDKLTHYLTAVTEQQPIESKFSTKLVDNLNAEIALGTVTSIPDAVQWIGYSYLFVRMQRSPMSYGIEWSEIRDDPNLVQRRRQLAIQAAKTLQQCQMIIYNERTDELRSKDIGRIASQYYILHTSIQVFNAMMQPQATEADILKMISMSGEFDNIQSRDSEEKELTHLRREIIPCDVDGGIDTPQAKTNILLQSYISKAQPEDFALSNDMNYVAQQSGRICRALFMLALNRRWGHQCLVLLTLAKSIEKRIWPYQHPLHQFDLAKSVLNQLDAKENLTIETMKDMEPAEIGGLIHNQSAGKNIAKILNNFPTVHVEAEIAPLNRDVLRIKLFVIPDFRWHDQIHGTSESFYIWVENSETSEIYHHEFFILNRRKLHDDHELNFTIPLSDPLPSQIHVRAVSDRWLGAETVTPVSFQHLIRPDTESVYTDLLNLQPLPISALKNPALEELYAKRFEFFNPMQTQIFHTLYHTPANVLLGSPTGSGKTVAAELAMWWAFRERPKSKVVYIAPMKALVRERVKDWGVRLARPLGLKLVELTGDNTPDTRTIQDADIIITTPEKWDGISRSWQTRGYVRQVSLVIIDEIHLLAGDRGPILEIIVSRMNYIASSTKNAVRLLGMSTACANATDLGNWLGVKEGLFNFKHSVRPVPLELYIDGFPEVRGFCPLMQSMNRPTFLAVKNHSPDKPVIVFVPSRRQTRLTAKDLINFCGMEDNPRRFLHMDEDDLQLNLARVKDDALKEAINFGIGLHHAGLVESDRQLAEELFLNNKIQILVATSTLAWGVNLPAHLVVVKGTQFFDAKIEAYKDMDLTDVLQMLGRAGRPQFDNSGVARIFTQDSKKDFYKHFLHTGFPVESSLHTVLDNHLCAEVSAETIVTKQDALDYLTWTFFFRRLHKNPSYYGLEISAEEHNSIAAQQLANEYMIEMVSKSLNELADSKCVEVFPQWRR
;
A
#
# COMPACT_ATOMS: atom_id res chain seq x y z
N MET A 1 -14.20 27.04 -15.78
CA MET A 1 -13.10 26.04 -15.76
C MET A 1 -13.32 24.87 -16.71
N LEU A 2 -14.54 24.33 -16.90
CA LEU A 2 -14.78 23.23 -17.85
C LEU A 2 -14.28 23.51 -19.29
N HIS A 3 -14.32 24.78 -19.72
CA HIS A 3 -13.83 25.23 -21.03
C HIS A 3 -12.30 25.36 -21.15
N ASP A 4 -11.58 25.33 -20.02
CA ASP A 4 -10.12 25.41 -19.95
C ASP A 4 -9.50 24.01 -20.15
N GLU A 5 -8.20 23.90 -20.41
CA GLU A 5 -7.50 22.62 -20.53
C GLU A 5 -7.62 21.77 -19.26
N ARG A 6 -7.66 22.43 -18.10
CA ARG A 6 -7.91 21.80 -16.79
C ARG A 6 -9.33 21.28 -16.62
N GLY A 7 -10.24 21.62 -17.55
CA GLY A 7 -11.63 21.16 -17.55
C GLY A 7 -11.75 19.64 -17.53
N ALA A 8 -10.83 18.93 -18.20
CA ALA A 8 -10.84 17.48 -18.22
C ALA A 8 -10.70 16.83 -16.83
N VAL A 9 -9.98 17.48 -15.91
CA VAL A 9 -9.84 17.01 -14.52
C VAL A 9 -11.16 17.12 -13.77
N LEU A 10 -11.90 18.22 -13.95
CA LEU A 10 -13.22 18.40 -13.34
C LEU A 10 -14.23 17.39 -13.88
N GLU A 11 -14.20 17.13 -15.19
CA GLU A 11 -15.04 16.11 -15.81
C GLU A 11 -14.78 14.72 -15.22
N SER A 12 -13.52 14.31 -15.09
CA SER A 12 -13.16 13.03 -14.45
C SER A 12 -13.62 12.95 -12.99
N LEU A 13 -13.49 14.03 -12.21
CA LEU A 13 -13.89 14.05 -10.80
C LEU A 13 -15.40 13.89 -10.63
N VAL A 14 -16.19 14.63 -11.40
CA VAL A 14 -17.66 14.51 -11.34
C VAL A 14 -18.09 13.13 -11.85
N ALA A 15 -17.57 12.68 -12.99
CA ALA A 15 -17.92 11.36 -13.53
C ALA A 15 -17.63 10.23 -12.55
N ARG A 16 -16.50 10.31 -11.83
CA ARG A 16 -16.15 9.36 -10.77
C ARG A 16 -17.10 9.45 -9.57
N THR A 17 -17.45 10.67 -9.16
CA THR A 17 -18.36 10.92 -8.04
C THR A 17 -19.75 10.38 -8.33
N GLU A 18 -20.30 10.65 -9.52
CA GLU A 18 -21.63 10.14 -9.91
C GLU A 18 -21.67 8.62 -9.95
N ARG A 19 -20.64 7.99 -10.53
CA ARG A 19 -20.51 6.54 -10.55
C ARG A 19 -20.35 5.94 -9.14
N GLN A 20 -19.66 6.65 -8.24
CA GLN A 20 -19.56 6.25 -6.85
C GLN A 20 -20.92 6.34 -6.14
N VAL A 21 -21.71 7.37 -6.42
CA VAL A 21 -23.07 7.53 -5.86
C VAL A 21 -23.97 6.38 -6.31
N GLU A 22 -23.95 6.05 -7.61
CA GLU A 22 -24.72 4.92 -8.15
C GLU A 22 -24.28 3.59 -7.55
N SER A 23 -22.97 3.38 -7.40
CA SER A 23 -22.44 2.10 -6.90
C SER A 23 -22.62 1.89 -5.40
N THR A 24 -22.51 2.96 -4.61
CA THR A 24 -22.61 2.88 -3.15
C THR A 24 -24.01 3.18 -2.62
N GLN A 25 -24.91 3.67 -3.47
CA GLN A 25 -26.22 4.22 -3.10
C GLN A 25 -26.14 5.31 -2.02
N SER A 26 -24.97 5.92 -1.84
CA SER A 26 -24.71 7.01 -0.91
C SER A 26 -24.71 8.32 -1.69
N LEU A 27 -25.77 9.12 -1.53
CA LEU A 27 -25.90 10.40 -2.20
C LEU A 27 -24.81 11.38 -1.74
N ILE A 28 -24.10 11.97 -2.70
CA ILE A 28 -23.14 13.05 -2.48
C ILE A 28 -23.73 14.32 -3.07
N ARG A 29 -23.82 15.39 -2.27
CA ARG A 29 -24.31 16.69 -2.75
C ARG A 29 -23.21 17.39 -3.55
N ILE A 30 -23.47 17.68 -4.81
CA ILE A 30 -22.59 18.47 -5.68
C ILE A 30 -23.13 19.89 -5.78
N VAL A 31 -22.27 20.89 -5.57
CA VAL A 31 -22.60 22.32 -5.70
C VAL A 31 -21.64 22.94 -6.70
N GLY A 32 -22.14 23.25 -7.90
CA GLY A 32 -21.39 23.93 -8.94
C GLY A 32 -21.52 25.45 -8.83
N LEU A 33 -20.39 26.16 -8.79
CA LEU A 33 -20.33 27.62 -8.88
C LEU A 33 -19.71 28.00 -10.22
N SER A 34 -20.39 28.84 -11.00
CA SER A 34 -19.93 29.24 -12.33
C SER A 34 -20.13 30.74 -12.55
N ALA A 35 -19.30 31.31 -13.41
CA ALA A 35 -19.61 32.57 -14.06
C ALA A 35 -20.83 32.40 -14.98
N THR A 36 -21.49 33.51 -15.29
CA THR A 36 -22.71 33.59 -16.11
C THR A 36 -22.35 33.41 -17.58
N LEU A 37 -22.27 32.16 -18.03
CA LEU A 37 -21.88 31.78 -19.39
C LEU A 37 -22.93 30.83 -20.01
N PRO A 38 -23.09 30.81 -21.34
CA PRO A 38 -23.96 29.87 -22.04
C PRO A 38 -23.58 28.40 -21.82
N ASN A 39 -24.52 27.51 -22.12
CA ASN A 39 -24.49 26.08 -21.80
C ASN A 39 -24.58 25.76 -20.29
N TYR A 40 -24.99 26.71 -19.43
CA TYR A 40 -25.23 26.45 -18.00
C TYR A 40 -26.28 25.35 -17.75
N VAL A 41 -27.24 25.19 -18.66
CA VAL A 41 -28.25 24.11 -18.60
C VAL A 41 -27.60 22.75 -18.87
N ASP A 42 -26.62 22.68 -19.76
CA ASP A 42 -25.88 21.45 -20.04
C ASP A 42 -24.96 21.11 -18.86
N VAL A 43 -24.35 22.12 -18.22
CA VAL A 43 -23.61 21.92 -16.96
C VAL A 43 -24.54 21.40 -15.86
N ALA A 44 -25.78 21.90 -15.79
CA ALA A 44 -26.77 21.38 -14.85
C ALA A 44 -27.14 19.91 -15.15
N ASP A 45 -27.29 19.54 -16.43
CA ASP A 45 -27.53 18.15 -16.86
C ASP A 45 -26.34 17.24 -16.50
N PHE A 46 -25.12 17.74 -16.66
CA PHE A 46 -23.89 17.04 -16.28
C PHE A 46 -23.73 16.84 -14.78
N LEU A 47 -24.17 17.78 -13.94
CA LEU A 47 -24.13 17.67 -12.48
C LEU A 47 -25.39 17.01 -11.88
N LYS A 48 -26.30 16.49 -12.73
CA LYS A 48 -27.63 15.96 -12.36
C LYS A 48 -28.46 16.90 -11.48
N VAL A 49 -28.35 18.21 -11.73
CA VAL A 49 -29.09 19.24 -10.99
C VAL A 49 -30.55 19.27 -11.46
N ASN A 50 -31.48 19.24 -10.51
CA ASN A 50 -32.89 19.48 -10.83
C ASN A 50 -33.09 20.94 -11.29
N LYS A 51 -33.46 21.13 -12.56
CA LYS A 51 -33.60 22.45 -13.20
C LYS A 51 -34.63 23.37 -12.54
N TYR A 52 -35.61 22.81 -11.83
CA TYR A 52 -36.68 23.60 -11.21
C TYR A 52 -36.38 24.03 -9.76
N ALA A 53 -35.44 23.35 -9.09
CA ALA A 53 -35.17 23.57 -7.67
C ALA A 53 -33.71 23.89 -7.35
N GLY A 54 -32.77 23.40 -8.18
CA GLY A 54 -31.33 23.48 -7.92
C GLY A 54 -30.55 24.33 -8.93
N LEU A 55 -31.16 24.74 -10.04
CA LEU A 55 -30.51 25.59 -11.03
C LEU A 55 -30.86 27.06 -10.77
N PHE A 56 -29.84 27.87 -10.52
CA PHE A 56 -29.97 29.31 -10.35
C PHE A 56 -29.07 30.01 -11.36
N TYR A 57 -29.65 30.91 -12.16
CA TYR A 57 -28.95 31.75 -13.11
C TYR A 57 -29.27 33.21 -12.79
N PHE A 58 -28.24 33.98 -12.48
CA PHE A 58 -28.33 35.40 -12.21
C PHE A 58 -27.54 36.11 -13.30
N ASP A 59 -28.15 36.99 -14.08
CA ASP A 59 -27.42 37.74 -15.10
C ASP A 59 -26.55 38.85 -14.47
N SER A 60 -25.89 39.66 -15.31
CA SER A 60 -25.04 40.76 -14.86
C SER A 60 -25.78 41.84 -14.07
N SER A 61 -27.12 41.90 -14.11
CA SER A 61 -27.90 42.88 -13.34
C SER A 61 -27.91 42.60 -11.84
N PHE A 62 -27.61 41.36 -11.43
CA PHE A 62 -27.50 40.96 -10.03
C PHE A 62 -26.15 41.29 -9.39
N ARG A 63 -25.22 41.89 -10.15
CA ARG A 63 -23.93 42.32 -9.60
C ARG A 63 -24.19 43.38 -8.51
N PRO A 64 -23.64 43.25 -7.30
CA PRO A 64 -23.95 44.14 -6.17
C PRO A 64 -23.57 45.61 -6.42
N VAL A 65 -22.56 45.83 -7.26
CA VAL A 65 -22.20 47.14 -7.81
C VAL A 65 -22.18 46.98 -9.33
N PRO A 66 -22.98 47.72 -10.12
CA PRO A 66 -22.93 47.68 -11.58
C PRO A 66 -21.51 47.92 -12.11
N LEU A 67 -21.12 47.23 -13.19
CA LEU A 67 -19.79 47.34 -13.80
C LEU A 67 -19.84 48.10 -15.12
N GLU A 68 -19.18 49.25 -15.17
CA GLU A 68 -18.84 49.94 -16.41
C GLU A 68 -17.57 49.31 -17.01
N GLN A 69 -17.58 48.96 -18.29
CA GLN A 69 -16.48 48.25 -18.96
C GLN A 69 -15.92 49.07 -20.11
N HIS A 70 -14.62 49.35 -20.07
CA HIS A 70 -13.90 50.04 -21.14
C HIS A 70 -12.90 49.11 -21.82
N PHE A 71 -13.07 48.89 -23.12
CA PHE A 71 -12.15 48.12 -23.94
C PHE A 71 -11.34 49.09 -24.80
N ILE A 72 -10.02 49.16 -24.56
CA ILE A 72 -9.15 50.18 -25.15
C ILE A 72 -8.08 49.48 -25.99
N GLY A 73 -8.21 49.59 -27.31
CA GLY A 73 -7.25 49.05 -28.28
C GLY A 73 -6.20 50.07 -28.68
N VAL A 74 -4.97 49.86 -28.23
CA VAL A 74 -3.84 50.76 -28.47
C VAL A 74 -3.27 50.56 -29.87
N LYS A 75 -3.11 51.66 -30.62
CA LYS A 75 -2.57 51.65 -31.99
C LYS A 75 -1.06 51.41 -32.00
N GLY A 76 -0.59 50.59 -32.95
CA GLY A 76 0.82 50.25 -33.15
C GLY A 76 0.98 48.78 -33.56
N LYS A 77 2.10 48.42 -34.19
CA LYS A 77 2.40 47.01 -34.46
C LYS A 77 2.57 46.26 -33.13
N ALA A 78 1.82 45.19 -32.91
CA ALA A 78 1.89 44.40 -31.68
C ALA A 78 3.35 44.00 -31.36
N GLY A 79 3.75 44.14 -30.09
CA GLY A 79 5.11 43.86 -29.62
C GLY A 79 6.18 44.92 -29.96
N SER A 80 5.86 45.93 -30.78
CA SER A 80 6.79 47.02 -31.09
C SER A 80 7.01 47.96 -29.90
N LYS A 81 8.17 48.61 -29.85
CA LYS A 81 8.51 49.61 -28.82
C LYS A 81 7.44 50.72 -28.73
N GLN A 82 6.99 51.20 -29.88
CA GLN A 82 5.93 52.21 -29.99
C GLN A 82 4.60 51.71 -29.41
N SER A 83 4.22 50.45 -29.64
CA SER A 83 3.00 49.87 -29.06
C SER A 83 3.07 49.78 -27.54
N LYS A 84 4.23 49.41 -26.97
CA LYS A 84 4.45 49.36 -25.51
C LYS A 84 4.39 50.75 -24.88
N GLU A 85 5.05 51.74 -25.47
CA GLU A 85 5.02 53.13 -25.00
C GLU A 85 3.60 53.71 -25.04
N ASN A 86 2.85 53.45 -26.12
CA ASN A 86 1.45 53.87 -26.21
C ASN A 86 0.59 53.18 -25.13
N LEU A 87 0.87 51.91 -24.80
CA LEU A 87 0.12 51.17 -23.77
C LEU A 87 0.41 51.74 -22.38
N ASP A 88 1.67 52.08 -22.09
CA ASP A 88 2.07 52.77 -20.86
C ASP A 88 1.38 54.14 -20.74
N GLN A 89 1.32 54.89 -21.84
CA GLN A 89 0.68 56.20 -21.89
C GLN A 89 -0.83 56.10 -21.62
N VAL A 90 -1.52 55.20 -22.31
CA VAL A 90 -2.98 54.99 -22.15
C VAL A 90 -3.30 54.50 -20.74
N ALA A 91 -2.51 53.56 -20.20
CA ALA A 91 -2.71 53.09 -18.83
C ALA A 91 -2.57 54.23 -17.82
N PHE A 92 -1.58 55.11 -18.00
CA PHE A 92 -1.41 56.31 -17.15
C PHE A 92 -2.58 57.28 -17.28
N GLU A 93 -3.02 57.61 -18.50
CA GLU A 93 -4.17 58.51 -18.73
C GLU A 93 -5.44 58.00 -18.04
N LYS A 94 -5.67 56.69 -18.11
CA LYS A 94 -6.83 56.06 -17.46
C LYS A 94 -6.73 56.03 -15.94
N VAL A 95 -5.54 55.77 -15.40
CA VAL A 95 -5.30 55.88 -13.94
C VAL A 95 -5.51 57.33 -13.49
N LYS A 96 -4.97 58.31 -14.23
CA LYS A 96 -5.12 59.74 -13.94
C LYS A 96 -6.59 60.17 -13.91
N GLU A 97 -7.37 59.77 -14.92
CA GLU A 97 -8.81 60.08 -15.00
C GLU A 97 -9.59 59.58 -13.77
N MET A 98 -9.22 58.41 -13.23
CA MET A 98 -9.86 57.87 -12.02
C MET A 98 -9.38 58.57 -10.75
N LEU A 99 -8.09 58.92 -10.65
CA LEU A 99 -7.55 59.66 -9.52
C LEU A 99 -8.11 61.09 -9.44
N GLU A 100 -8.37 61.75 -10.57
CA GLU A 100 -9.06 63.05 -10.63
C GLU A 100 -10.49 63.01 -10.06
N ARG A 101 -11.11 61.81 -10.03
CA ARG A 101 -12.41 61.55 -9.40
C ARG A 101 -12.30 61.03 -7.96
N ASP A 102 -11.10 61.07 -7.37
CA ASP A 102 -10.76 60.54 -6.04
C ASP A 102 -11.02 59.02 -5.87
N HIS A 103 -10.96 58.27 -6.96
CA HIS A 103 -11.14 56.81 -6.94
C HIS A 103 -9.80 56.07 -6.75
N GLN A 104 -9.79 55.04 -5.90
CA GLN A 104 -8.65 54.12 -5.80
C GLN A 104 -8.59 53.16 -6.99
N VAL A 105 -7.40 52.93 -7.52
CA VAL A 105 -7.20 52.16 -8.76
C VAL A 105 -6.27 50.96 -8.53
N MET A 106 -6.68 49.77 -8.99
CA MET A 106 -5.78 48.62 -9.13
C MET A 106 -5.30 48.47 -10.56
N VAL A 107 -4.00 48.34 -10.76
CA VAL A 107 -3.38 48.13 -12.08
C VAL A 107 -2.83 46.71 -12.17
N PHE A 108 -3.47 45.87 -12.98
CA PHE A 108 -3.09 44.49 -13.19
C PHE A 108 -2.06 44.35 -14.32
N VAL A 109 -0.96 43.67 -14.01
CA VAL A 109 0.15 43.35 -14.93
C VAL A 109 0.51 41.87 -14.85
N HIS A 110 1.29 41.39 -15.82
CA HIS A 110 1.49 39.94 -16.04
C HIS A 110 2.80 39.37 -15.50
N SER A 111 3.70 40.21 -14.97
CA SER A 111 4.92 39.75 -14.32
C SER A 111 5.18 40.46 -12.99
N ARG A 112 5.91 39.78 -12.10
CA ARG A 112 6.32 40.35 -10.80
C ARG A 112 7.17 41.60 -11.00
N ARG A 113 8.11 41.55 -11.95
CA ARG A 113 8.97 42.69 -12.32
C ARG A 113 8.16 43.86 -12.87
N ASP A 114 7.14 43.59 -13.68
CA ASP A 114 6.30 44.64 -14.26
C ASP A 114 5.44 45.38 -13.23
N THR A 115 5.14 44.79 -12.06
CA THR A 115 4.42 45.51 -11.00
C THR A 115 5.22 46.72 -10.55
N GLN A 116 6.52 46.54 -10.34
CA GLN A 116 7.44 47.59 -9.91
C GLN A 116 7.74 48.56 -11.03
N LEU A 117 8.01 48.06 -12.24
CA LEU A 117 8.26 48.92 -13.41
C LEU A 117 7.05 49.81 -13.72
N THR A 118 5.84 49.26 -13.63
CA THR A 118 4.60 50.01 -13.85
C THR A 118 4.36 51.01 -12.72
N ALA A 119 4.59 50.66 -11.46
CA ALA A 119 4.49 51.61 -10.35
C ALA A 119 5.44 52.81 -10.50
N ARG A 120 6.70 52.56 -10.87
CA ARG A 120 7.67 53.64 -11.15
C ARG A 120 7.29 54.46 -12.38
N MET A 121 6.83 53.79 -13.44
CA MET A 121 6.39 54.43 -14.68
C MET A 121 5.22 55.38 -14.42
N LEU A 122 4.19 54.94 -13.67
CA LEU A 122 3.02 55.77 -13.33
C LEU A 122 3.43 57.02 -12.54
N HIS A 123 4.34 56.88 -11.57
CA HIS A 123 4.85 58.02 -10.82
C HIS A 123 5.67 58.98 -11.68
N GLN A 124 6.56 58.46 -12.53
CA GLN A 124 7.35 59.31 -13.43
C GLN A 124 6.46 60.10 -14.39
N LYS A 125 5.48 59.44 -15.02
CA LYS A 125 4.51 60.13 -15.88
C LYS A 125 3.65 61.13 -15.11
N ALA A 126 3.34 60.87 -13.83
CA ALA A 126 2.63 61.83 -12.98
C ALA A 126 3.46 63.10 -12.72
N ILE A 127 4.78 62.96 -12.53
CA ILE A 127 5.71 64.09 -12.43
C ILE A 127 5.76 64.86 -13.75
N ASP A 128 5.96 64.15 -14.87
CA ASP A 128 6.09 64.75 -16.20
C ASP A 128 4.81 65.52 -16.60
N ALA A 129 3.64 65.02 -16.19
CA ALA A 129 2.34 65.65 -16.44
C ALA A 129 1.90 66.65 -15.35
N MET A 130 2.77 66.97 -14.38
CA MET A 130 2.50 67.88 -13.25
C MET A 130 1.23 67.54 -12.45
N CYS A 131 1.02 66.25 -12.16
CA CYS A 131 -0.16 65.75 -11.42
C CYS A 131 0.22 64.78 -10.28
N ALA A 132 1.45 64.88 -9.75
CA ALA A 132 1.91 64.04 -8.65
C ALA A 132 1.11 64.24 -7.35
N ASP A 133 0.48 65.41 -7.17
CA ASP A 133 -0.37 65.73 -6.01
C ASP A 133 -1.56 64.77 -5.87
N LEU A 134 -2.08 64.22 -6.98
CA LEU A 134 -3.18 63.23 -6.98
C LEU A 134 -2.79 61.91 -6.31
N LEU A 135 -1.49 61.64 -6.22
CA LEU A 135 -0.93 60.43 -5.62
C LEU A 135 -0.38 60.68 -4.21
N ASP A 136 -0.30 61.93 -3.73
CA ASP A 136 0.37 62.24 -2.47
C ASP A 136 -0.44 61.72 -1.26
N PRO A 137 0.07 60.74 -0.50
CA PRO A 137 -0.63 60.18 0.64
C PRO A 137 -0.45 61.02 1.92
N SER A 138 0.36 62.09 1.90
CA SER A 138 0.75 62.84 3.11
C SER A 138 -0.42 63.51 3.83
N TYR A 139 -1.50 63.79 3.12
CA TYR A 139 -2.72 64.39 3.68
C TYR A 139 -3.63 63.37 4.38
N HIS A 140 -3.35 62.06 4.27
CA HIS A 140 -4.18 61.02 4.86
C HIS A 140 -3.87 60.81 6.35
N PRO A 141 -4.88 60.75 7.27
CA PRO A 141 -4.65 60.59 8.71
C PRO A 141 -3.82 59.35 9.10
N GLY A 142 -3.91 58.28 8.29
CA GLY A 142 -3.16 57.03 8.49
C GLY A 142 -1.70 57.05 7.99
N PHE A 143 -1.23 58.12 7.35
CA PHE A 143 0.09 58.13 6.69
C PHE A 143 1.27 58.05 7.67
N GLU A 144 1.20 58.73 8.82
CA GLU A 144 2.27 58.67 9.82
C GLU A 144 2.45 57.25 10.38
N GLN A 145 1.34 56.55 10.62
CA GLN A 145 1.36 55.16 11.08
C GLN A 145 1.89 54.24 9.98
N ALA A 146 1.44 54.42 8.74
CA ALA A 146 1.94 53.68 7.58
C ALA A 146 3.47 53.85 7.40
N SER A 147 3.98 55.08 7.57
CA SER A 147 5.41 55.39 7.50
C SER A 147 6.23 54.76 8.64
N ARG A 148 5.62 54.44 9.79
CA ARG A 148 6.28 53.67 10.86
C ARG A 148 6.28 52.17 10.53
N ASP A 149 5.15 51.64 10.08
CA ASP A 149 4.98 50.22 9.78
C ASP A 149 5.86 49.78 8.60
N ILE A 150 6.00 50.62 7.57
CA ILE A 150 6.83 50.34 6.39
C ILE A 150 8.32 50.23 6.70
N LYS A 151 8.80 50.89 7.77
CA LYS A 151 10.22 50.82 8.18
C LYS A 151 10.63 49.42 8.63
N GLN A 152 9.66 48.59 9.03
CA GLN A 152 9.89 47.19 9.39
C GLN A 152 10.09 46.29 8.15
N SER A 153 9.70 46.77 6.95
CA SER A 153 9.88 46.01 5.71
C SER A 153 11.34 45.99 5.29
N LYS A 154 11.83 44.79 4.91
CA LYS A 154 13.19 44.60 4.40
C LYS A 154 13.36 45.13 2.97
N SER A 155 12.27 45.27 2.21
CA SER A 155 12.33 45.75 0.82
C SER A 155 12.57 47.26 0.78
N LYS A 156 13.65 47.67 0.11
CA LYS A 156 13.92 49.10 -0.15
C LYS A 156 12.90 49.68 -1.13
N GLU A 157 12.44 48.87 -2.08
CA GLU A 157 11.56 49.29 -3.17
C GLU A 157 10.15 49.62 -2.67
N ILE A 158 9.60 48.79 -1.78
CA ILE A 158 8.28 49.02 -1.17
C ILE A 158 8.30 50.29 -0.30
N ARG A 159 9.40 50.53 0.44
CA ARG A 159 9.58 51.73 1.26
C ARG A 159 9.59 53.01 0.42
N GLU A 160 10.19 52.97 -0.76
CA GLU A 160 10.23 54.11 -1.68
C GLU A 160 8.86 54.41 -2.32
N LEU A 161 8.06 53.38 -2.57
CA LEU A 161 6.76 53.52 -3.23
C LEU A 161 5.67 54.09 -2.31
N LEU A 162 5.76 53.85 -0.99
CA LEU A 162 4.78 54.39 -0.03
C LEU A 162 4.74 55.93 -0.06
N SER A 163 5.89 56.61 -0.08
CA SER A 163 5.93 58.08 -0.15
C SER A 163 5.41 58.64 -1.47
N LYS A 164 5.14 57.77 -2.45
CA LYS A 164 4.60 58.09 -3.76
C LYS A 164 3.10 57.73 -3.87
N GLY A 165 2.49 57.21 -2.79
CA GLY A 165 1.09 56.76 -2.73
C GLY A 165 0.74 55.58 -3.63
N ILE A 166 1.75 54.85 -4.12
CA ILE A 166 1.61 53.67 -4.97
C ILE A 166 2.07 52.43 -4.21
N GLY A 167 1.32 51.32 -4.28
CA GLY A 167 1.71 50.02 -3.76
C GLY A 167 2.05 49.02 -4.87
N VAL A 168 2.75 47.95 -4.50
CA VAL A 168 2.91 46.75 -5.33
C VAL A 168 2.41 45.51 -4.61
N HIS A 169 1.82 44.55 -5.34
CA HIS A 169 1.39 43.27 -4.77
C HIS A 169 1.62 42.11 -5.73
N HIS A 170 2.41 41.13 -5.30
CA HIS A 170 2.59 39.89 -6.03
C HIS A 170 3.03 38.75 -5.11
N ALA A 171 2.81 37.50 -5.53
CA ALA A 171 3.14 36.30 -4.75
C ALA A 171 4.62 36.21 -4.30
N GLY A 172 5.55 36.85 -5.01
CA GLY A 172 6.97 36.91 -4.64
C GLY A 172 7.33 37.82 -3.45
N MET A 173 6.39 38.62 -2.92
CA MET A 173 6.63 39.46 -1.74
C MET A 173 6.49 38.66 -0.44
N ALA A 174 7.23 39.06 0.59
CA ALA A 174 7.07 38.51 1.93
C ALA A 174 5.60 38.65 2.38
N ARG A 175 5.08 37.63 3.08
CA ARG A 175 3.67 37.63 3.52
C ARG A 175 3.33 38.84 4.39
N SER A 176 4.28 39.27 5.23
CA SER A 176 4.14 40.50 6.03
C SER A 176 3.96 41.75 5.17
N ASP A 177 4.73 41.87 4.08
CA ASP A 177 4.65 43.00 3.16
C ASP A 177 3.35 42.98 2.35
N ARG A 178 2.88 41.80 1.93
CA ARG A 178 1.59 41.65 1.23
C ARG A 178 0.42 42.09 2.09
N ASN A 179 0.33 41.57 3.32
CA ASN A 179 -0.71 41.96 4.27
C ASN A 179 -0.65 43.47 4.58
N LEU A 180 0.56 44.05 4.65
CA LEU A 180 0.74 45.48 4.85
C LEU A 180 0.19 46.28 3.68
N MET A 181 0.53 45.93 2.43
CA MET A 181 0.01 46.62 1.23
C MET A 181 -1.51 46.48 1.10
N GLU A 182 -2.07 45.30 1.39
CA GLU A 182 -3.51 45.05 1.38
C GLU A 182 -4.24 45.95 2.39
N ARG A 183 -3.73 46.05 3.62
CA ARG A 183 -4.29 46.91 4.66
C ARG A 183 -4.19 48.40 4.27
N LEU A 184 -3.02 48.86 3.83
CA LEU A 184 -2.81 50.27 3.48
C LEU A 184 -3.66 50.70 2.29
N PHE A 185 -3.90 49.81 1.32
CA PHE A 185 -4.84 50.07 0.23
C PHE A 185 -6.29 50.05 0.72
N GLY A 186 -6.67 49.08 1.56
CA GLY A 186 -8.02 49.01 2.14
C GLY A 186 -8.40 50.23 2.99
N GLU A 187 -7.41 50.82 3.69
CA GLU A 187 -7.57 52.03 4.51
C GLU A 187 -7.56 53.34 3.70
N GLY A 188 -7.33 53.30 2.38
CA GLY A 188 -7.30 54.51 1.55
C GLY A 188 -5.95 55.25 1.51
N VAL A 189 -4.94 54.77 2.24
CA VAL A 189 -3.59 55.38 2.27
C VAL A 189 -2.90 55.28 0.91
N LEU A 190 -3.05 54.14 0.22
CA LEU A 190 -2.54 53.94 -1.12
C LEU A 190 -3.64 54.22 -2.15
N LYS A 191 -3.38 55.15 -3.09
CA LYS A 191 -4.34 55.49 -4.15
C LYS A 191 -4.25 54.54 -5.35
N VAL A 192 -3.06 54.00 -5.62
CA VAL A 192 -2.82 53.05 -6.71
C VAL A 192 -2.14 51.79 -6.19
N LEU A 193 -2.60 50.62 -6.63
CA LEU A 193 -1.97 49.33 -6.34
C LEU A 193 -1.65 48.57 -7.62
N CYS A 194 -0.36 48.38 -7.92
CA CYS A 194 0.09 47.59 -9.07
C CYS A 194 0.22 46.12 -8.66
N CYS A 195 -0.59 45.23 -9.25
CA CYS A 195 -0.66 43.84 -8.83
C CYS A 195 -0.65 42.84 -9.99
N THR A 196 -0.37 41.57 -9.69
CA THR A 196 -0.58 40.47 -10.66
C THR A 196 -1.94 39.80 -10.46
N ALA A 197 -2.37 39.00 -11.44
CA ALA A 197 -3.65 38.26 -11.37
C ALA A 197 -3.83 37.40 -10.10
N THR A 198 -2.73 37.03 -9.42
CA THR A 198 -2.78 36.26 -8.16
C THR A 198 -3.55 36.97 -7.04
N LEU A 199 -3.60 38.32 -7.03
CA LEU A 199 -4.40 39.07 -6.06
C LEU A 199 -5.90 38.84 -6.29
N ALA A 200 -6.36 38.84 -7.54
CA ALA A 200 -7.77 38.67 -7.88
C ALA A 200 -8.31 37.31 -7.44
N TRP A 201 -7.48 36.28 -7.42
CA TRP A 201 -7.85 34.95 -6.93
C TRP A 201 -7.70 34.77 -5.42
N GLY A 202 -6.70 35.43 -4.80
CA GLY A 202 -6.26 35.11 -3.44
C GLY A 202 -6.73 36.03 -2.33
N VAL A 203 -7.20 37.24 -2.65
CA VAL A 203 -7.50 38.27 -1.63
C VAL A 203 -8.82 38.97 -1.94
N ASN A 204 -9.66 39.17 -0.92
CA ASN A 204 -10.89 39.94 -1.06
C ASN A 204 -10.66 41.44 -0.86
N LEU A 205 -9.97 42.07 -1.81
CA LEU A 205 -9.68 43.51 -1.78
C LEU A 205 -10.29 44.19 -3.01
N PRO A 206 -11.42 44.91 -2.88
CA PRO A 206 -12.03 45.65 -3.98
C PRO A 206 -11.41 47.03 -4.15
N ALA A 207 -11.54 47.60 -5.35
CA ALA A 207 -11.12 48.96 -5.70
C ALA A 207 -12.21 49.63 -6.54
N ALA A 208 -12.31 50.97 -6.50
CA ALA A 208 -13.29 51.70 -7.30
C ALA A 208 -13.10 51.44 -8.81
N ALA A 209 -11.85 51.43 -9.27
CA ALA A 209 -11.51 51.10 -10.64
C ALA A 209 -10.40 50.03 -10.74
N VAL A 210 -10.45 49.21 -11.79
CA VAL A 210 -9.38 48.26 -12.15
C VAL A 210 -8.93 48.48 -13.59
N VAL A 211 -7.63 48.44 -13.83
CA VAL A 211 -7.00 48.63 -15.14
C VAL A 211 -6.13 47.42 -15.45
N ILE A 212 -6.46 46.67 -16.49
CA ILE A 212 -5.62 45.58 -17.02
C ILE A 212 -4.66 46.17 -18.04
N LYS A 213 -3.37 46.23 -17.70
CA LYS A 213 -2.32 46.80 -18.54
C LYS A 213 -1.66 45.70 -19.38
N GLY A 214 -2.04 45.63 -20.64
CA GLY A 214 -1.61 44.58 -21.57
C GLY A 214 -2.42 43.31 -21.34
N THR A 215 -2.41 42.39 -22.30
CA THR A 215 -3.23 41.16 -22.22
C THR A 215 -2.48 39.93 -22.70
N GLN A 216 -1.14 39.99 -22.72
CA GLN A 216 -0.29 38.87 -23.10
C GLN A 216 0.42 38.35 -21.85
N VAL A 217 0.24 37.06 -21.57
CA VAL A 217 0.86 36.34 -20.47
C VAL A 217 1.77 35.28 -21.05
N TYR A 218 2.92 35.06 -20.43
CA TYR A 218 3.78 33.96 -20.81
C TYR A 218 3.27 32.65 -20.21
N SER A 219 2.87 31.68 -21.06
CA SER A 219 2.53 30.33 -20.64
C SER A 219 3.73 29.42 -20.86
N ALA A 220 4.35 28.97 -19.77
CA ALA A 220 5.44 28.00 -19.84
C ALA A 220 4.97 26.63 -20.35
N GLN A 221 3.70 26.27 -20.09
CA GLN A 221 3.09 25.03 -20.61
C GLN A 221 2.94 25.05 -22.13
N ASP A 222 2.67 26.22 -22.72
CA ASP A 222 2.53 26.39 -24.18
C ASP A 222 3.81 26.87 -24.87
N GLY A 223 4.87 27.17 -24.09
CA GLY A 223 6.13 27.72 -24.56
C GLY A 223 6.00 29.03 -25.35
N LYS A 224 4.94 29.81 -25.11
CA LYS A 224 4.67 31.06 -25.85
C LYS A 224 3.88 32.07 -25.03
N PHE A 225 3.88 33.31 -25.52
CA PHE A 225 2.94 34.32 -25.04
C PHE A 225 1.54 33.98 -25.53
N VAL A 226 0.64 33.78 -24.58
CA VAL A 226 -0.78 33.53 -24.80
C VAL A 226 -1.58 34.74 -24.35
N ASP A 227 -2.80 34.83 -24.88
CA ASP A 227 -3.75 35.83 -24.44
C ASP A 227 -4.22 35.51 -23.00
N LEU A 228 -4.40 36.55 -22.19
CA LEU A 228 -4.93 36.43 -20.83
C LEU A 228 -6.31 35.75 -20.87
N GLY A 229 -6.49 34.70 -20.05
CA GLY A 229 -7.74 33.95 -20.02
C GLY A 229 -8.93 34.83 -19.63
N ILE A 230 -10.09 34.58 -20.24
CA ILE A 230 -11.33 35.32 -19.94
C ILE A 230 -11.70 35.19 -18.45
N LEU A 231 -11.43 34.04 -17.83
CA LEU A 231 -11.68 33.84 -16.40
C LEU A 231 -10.83 34.79 -15.54
N ASP A 232 -9.56 35.01 -15.89
CA ASP A 232 -8.70 35.95 -15.16
C ASP A 232 -9.20 37.38 -15.34
N VAL A 233 -9.62 37.75 -16.56
CA VAL A 233 -10.26 39.05 -16.84
C VAL A 233 -11.50 39.24 -15.97
N LEU A 234 -12.42 38.27 -15.96
CA LEU A 234 -13.65 38.34 -15.17
C LEU A 234 -13.38 38.40 -13.67
N GLN A 235 -12.38 37.68 -13.16
CA GLN A 235 -11.99 37.76 -11.75
C GLN A 235 -11.38 39.11 -11.39
N ILE A 236 -10.54 39.67 -12.27
CA ILE A 236 -9.99 41.02 -12.09
C ILE A 236 -11.11 42.06 -12.09
N PHE A 237 -12.02 41.99 -13.06
CA PHE A 237 -13.19 42.86 -13.14
C PHE A 237 -14.12 42.68 -11.93
N GLY A 238 -14.18 41.49 -11.34
CA GLY A 238 -14.86 41.22 -10.07
C GLY A 238 -14.35 42.06 -8.90
N ARG A 239 -13.15 42.65 -8.99
CA ARG A 239 -12.59 43.54 -7.97
C ARG A 239 -12.97 45.01 -8.14
N ALA A 240 -13.63 45.38 -9.24
CA ALA A 240 -14.07 46.75 -9.49
C ALA A 240 -15.41 47.07 -8.81
N GLY A 241 -15.44 48.14 -8.01
CA GLY A 241 -16.57 48.56 -7.18
C GLY A 241 -16.53 47.92 -5.79
N ARG A 242 -16.42 48.74 -4.75
CA ARG A 242 -16.51 48.35 -3.34
C ARG A 242 -17.97 48.43 -2.91
N PRO A 243 -18.56 47.32 -2.45
CA PRO A 243 -19.90 47.34 -1.88
C PRO A 243 -19.99 48.39 -0.77
N GLN A 244 -21.04 49.21 -0.78
CA GLN A 244 -21.33 50.30 0.18
C GLN A 244 -20.57 51.62 -0.01
N PHE A 245 -19.53 51.69 -0.87
CA PHE A 245 -18.76 52.93 -1.09
C PHE A 245 -18.96 53.53 -2.49
N GLU A 246 -19.13 52.72 -3.53
CA GLU A 246 -19.36 53.20 -4.89
C GLU A 246 -20.71 52.75 -5.46
N ASP A 247 -21.33 53.63 -6.25
CA ASP A 247 -22.55 53.33 -7.02
C ASP A 247 -22.25 52.52 -8.29
N THR A 248 -21.06 52.70 -8.88
CA THR A 248 -20.59 51.99 -10.06
C THR A 248 -19.11 51.61 -9.93
N GLY A 249 -18.77 50.39 -10.36
CA GLY A 249 -17.40 49.92 -10.47
C GLY A 249 -16.91 50.08 -11.91
N ILE A 250 -15.63 50.43 -12.10
CA ILE A 250 -15.09 50.70 -13.43
C ILE A 250 -13.99 49.68 -13.78
N GLY A 251 -14.21 48.87 -14.81
CA GLY A 251 -13.24 47.91 -15.33
C GLY A 251 -12.69 48.33 -16.68
N MET A 252 -11.36 48.42 -16.81
CA MET A 252 -10.70 48.85 -18.04
C MET A 252 -9.70 47.80 -18.52
N ILE A 253 -9.74 47.47 -19.81
CA ILE A 253 -8.74 46.62 -20.47
C ILE A 253 -7.98 47.47 -21.50
N CYS A 254 -6.68 47.61 -21.29
CA CYS A 254 -5.76 48.21 -22.25
C CYS A 254 -5.04 47.08 -23.00
N THR A 255 -5.45 46.83 -24.24
CA THR A 255 -4.90 45.78 -25.10
C THR A 255 -4.39 46.34 -26.42
N THR A 256 -3.69 45.55 -27.22
CA THR A 256 -3.29 45.94 -28.57
C THR A 256 -4.51 45.96 -29.49
N HIS A 257 -4.51 46.82 -30.50
CA HIS A 257 -5.69 47.01 -31.37
C HIS A 257 -6.15 45.71 -32.06
N ASP A 258 -5.23 44.80 -32.41
CA ASP A 258 -5.54 43.49 -33.00
C ASP A 258 -6.30 42.54 -32.06
N LYS A 259 -6.20 42.74 -30.75
CA LYS A 259 -6.85 41.92 -29.72
C LYS A 259 -8.11 42.56 -29.14
N LEU A 260 -8.39 43.82 -29.48
CA LEU A 260 -9.56 44.55 -28.97
C LEU A 260 -10.87 43.79 -29.24
N THR A 261 -11.09 43.39 -30.50
CA THR A 261 -12.30 42.66 -30.91
C THR A 261 -12.41 41.33 -30.16
N HIS A 262 -11.29 40.63 -29.96
CA HIS A 262 -11.29 39.35 -29.22
C HIS A 262 -11.81 39.52 -27.80
N TYR A 263 -11.27 40.47 -27.01
CA TYR A 263 -11.72 40.67 -25.63
C TYR A 263 -13.11 41.29 -25.53
N LEU A 264 -13.46 42.18 -26.45
CA LEU A 264 -14.80 42.75 -26.51
C LEU A 264 -15.82 41.64 -26.74
N THR A 265 -15.68 40.85 -27.81
CA THR A 265 -16.54 39.69 -28.08
C THR A 265 -16.49 38.67 -26.94
N ALA A 266 -15.31 38.30 -26.45
CA ALA A 266 -15.19 37.22 -25.47
C ALA A 266 -15.82 37.56 -24.09
N VAL A 267 -15.80 38.84 -23.69
CA VAL A 267 -16.46 39.31 -22.47
C VAL A 267 -17.94 39.62 -22.69
N THR A 268 -18.33 40.12 -23.87
CA THR A 268 -19.72 40.54 -24.17
C THR A 268 -20.61 39.42 -24.73
N GLU A 269 -20.12 38.61 -25.65
CA GLU A 269 -20.85 37.50 -26.28
C GLU A 269 -20.93 36.24 -25.41
N GLN A 270 -20.28 36.26 -24.23
CA GLN A 270 -20.22 35.16 -23.26
C GLN A 270 -19.94 33.80 -23.93
N GLN A 271 -18.67 33.44 -24.14
CA GLN A 271 -18.35 32.18 -24.85
C GLN A 271 -19.02 30.95 -24.21
N PRO A 272 -19.66 30.06 -25.00
CA PRO A 272 -20.29 28.85 -24.48
C PRO A 272 -19.29 27.91 -23.81
N ILE A 273 -19.72 27.27 -22.72
CA ILE A 273 -18.90 26.29 -22.02
C ILE A 273 -18.84 24.99 -22.85
N GLU A 274 -17.69 24.71 -23.46
CA GLU A 274 -17.41 23.45 -24.20
C GLU A 274 -16.48 22.50 -23.44
N SER A 275 -16.57 21.19 -23.70
CA SER A 275 -15.67 20.18 -23.13
C SER A 275 -14.32 20.11 -23.88
N LYS A 276 -13.23 19.97 -23.13
CA LYS A 276 -11.86 19.67 -23.63
C LYS A 276 -11.41 18.24 -23.29
N PHE A 277 -12.33 17.37 -22.86
CA PHE A 277 -11.99 16.04 -22.35
C PHE A 277 -11.31 15.10 -23.36
N SER A 278 -11.62 15.23 -24.65
CA SER A 278 -11.11 14.35 -25.71
C SER A 278 -9.58 14.32 -25.80
N THR A 279 -8.90 15.43 -25.50
CA THR A 279 -7.43 15.54 -25.55
C THR A 279 -6.74 14.77 -24.43
N LYS A 280 -7.44 14.51 -23.33
CA LYS A 280 -6.94 13.80 -22.15
C LYS A 280 -7.69 12.49 -21.88
N LEU A 281 -8.50 12.01 -22.82
CA LEU A 281 -9.32 10.82 -22.64
C LEU A 281 -8.48 9.58 -22.34
N VAL A 282 -7.34 9.42 -23.03
CA VAL A 282 -6.44 8.26 -22.89
C VAL A 282 -5.91 8.14 -21.45
N ASP A 283 -5.36 9.23 -20.92
CA ASP A 283 -4.78 9.24 -19.56
C ASP A 283 -5.86 9.12 -18.47
N ASN A 284 -7.03 9.75 -18.68
CA ASN A 284 -8.16 9.62 -17.75
C ASN A 284 -8.77 8.22 -17.76
N LEU A 285 -8.86 7.56 -18.92
CA LEU A 285 -9.30 6.17 -19.01
C LEU A 285 -8.32 5.24 -18.29
N ASN A 286 -7.02 5.45 -18.45
CA ASN A 286 -6.00 4.72 -17.69
C ASN A 286 -6.18 4.91 -16.17
N ALA A 287 -6.51 6.11 -15.72
CA ALA A 287 -6.75 6.36 -14.29
C ALA A 287 -7.93 5.53 -13.74
N GLU A 288 -9.04 5.44 -14.49
CA GLU A 288 -10.19 4.63 -14.09
C GLU A 288 -9.93 3.11 -14.17
N ILE A 289 -9.15 2.66 -15.16
CA ILE A 289 -8.71 1.26 -15.25
C ILE A 289 -7.76 0.92 -14.08
N ALA A 290 -6.83 1.82 -13.73
CA ALA A 290 -5.90 1.66 -12.62
C ALA A 290 -6.62 1.60 -11.26
N LEU A 291 -7.69 2.40 -11.09
CA LEU A 291 -8.56 2.35 -9.91
C LEU A 291 -9.44 1.09 -9.86
N GLY A 292 -9.59 0.38 -10.97
CA GLY A 292 -10.46 -0.79 -11.08
C GLY A 292 -11.94 -0.46 -11.18
N THR A 293 -12.30 0.81 -11.38
CA THR A 293 -13.69 1.21 -11.65
C THR A 293 -14.08 0.73 -13.05
N VAL A 294 -13.20 0.88 -14.03
CA VAL A 294 -13.40 0.39 -15.41
C VAL A 294 -12.63 -0.92 -15.61
N THR A 295 -13.35 -2.02 -15.78
CA THR A 295 -12.78 -3.38 -16.00
C THR A 295 -13.05 -3.94 -17.39
N SER A 296 -13.89 -3.27 -18.18
CA SER A 296 -14.31 -3.71 -19.51
C SER A 296 -14.68 -2.53 -20.40
N ILE A 297 -14.76 -2.74 -21.72
CA ILE A 297 -15.24 -1.70 -22.66
C ILE A 297 -16.66 -1.23 -22.33
N PRO A 298 -17.64 -2.10 -21.99
CA PRO A 298 -18.95 -1.65 -21.52
C PRO A 298 -18.88 -0.72 -20.30
N ASP A 299 -18.04 -1.03 -19.31
CA ASP A 299 -17.82 -0.15 -18.15
C ASP A 299 -17.27 1.22 -18.59
N ALA A 300 -16.35 1.24 -19.56
CA ALA A 300 -15.77 2.47 -20.10
C ALA A 300 -16.81 3.32 -20.84
N VAL A 301 -17.71 2.69 -21.60
CA VAL A 301 -18.82 3.37 -22.29
C VAL A 301 -19.76 4.02 -21.28
N GLN A 302 -20.10 3.32 -20.21
CA GLN A 302 -20.91 3.87 -19.11
C GLN A 302 -20.19 5.04 -18.45
N TRP A 303 -18.91 4.91 -18.13
CA TRP A 303 -18.10 5.98 -17.55
C TRP A 303 -18.05 7.25 -18.41
N ILE A 304 -17.80 7.13 -19.71
CA ILE A 304 -17.85 8.27 -20.64
C ILE A 304 -19.26 8.91 -20.63
N GLY A 305 -20.31 8.14 -20.36
CA GLY A 305 -21.68 8.65 -20.22
C GLY A 305 -21.89 9.63 -19.07
N TYR A 306 -21.04 9.63 -18.04
CA TYR A 306 -21.08 10.59 -16.95
C TYR A 306 -20.27 11.87 -17.22
N SER A 307 -19.59 11.96 -18.37
CA SER A 307 -18.74 13.12 -18.70
C SER A 307 -19.55 14.31 -19.25
N TYR A 308 -19.01 15.52 -19.11
CA TYR A 308 -19.57 16.71 -19.77
C TYR A 308 -19.40 16.62 -21.29
N LEU A 309 -18.33 15.97 -21.77
CA LEU A 309 -18.15 15.61 -23.18
C LEU A 309 -19.39 14.91 -23.76
N PHE A 310 -19.95 13.92 -23.05
CA PHE A 310 -21.14 13.21 -23.54
C PHE A 310 -22.35 14.13 -23.68
N VAL A 311 -22.62 14.97 -22.68
CA VAL A 311 -23.73 15.94 -22.73
C VAL A 311 -23.55 16.88 -23.93
N ARG A 312 -22.33 17.38 -24.17
CA ARG A 312 -22.03 18.27 -25.30
C ARG A 312 -22.09 17.58 -26.65
N MET A 313 -21.66 16.32 -26.76
CA MET A 313 -21.83 15.51 -27.99
C MET A 313 -23.31 15.33 -28.35
N GLN A 314 -24.20 15.19 -27.37
CA GLN A 314 -25.65 15.09 -27.63
C GLN A 314 -26.27 16.43 -28.05
N ARG A 315 -25.84 17.54 -27.43
CA ARG A 315 -26.42 18.87 -27.65
C ARG A 315 -25.86 19.58 -28.89
N SER A 316 -24.59 19.37 -29.21
CA SER A 316 -23.89 20.04 -30.32
C SER A 316 -22.98 19.05 -31.08
N PRO A 317 -23.56 18.00 -31.69
CA PRO A 317 -22.84 16.87 -32.29
C PRO A 317 -21.83 17.27 -33.39
N MET A 318 -22.21 18.22 -34.25
CA MET A 318 -21.35 18.69 -35.35
C MET A 318 -20.03 19.28 -34.84
N SER A 319 -20.04 19.98 -33.70
CA SER A 319 -18.84 20.54 -33.05
C SER A 319 -17.86 19.47 -32.56
N TYR A 320 -18.34 18.23 -32.39
CA TYR A 320 -17.56 17.07 -31.95
C TYR A 320 -17.29 16.06 -33.09
N GLY A 321 -17.51 16.47 -34.34
CA GLY A 321 -17.27 15.64 -35.52
C GLY A 321 -18.22 14.45 -35.63
N ILE A 322 -19.46 14.59 -35.18
CA ILE A 322 -20.52 13.59 -35.28
C ILE A 322 -21.51 14.05 -36.36
N GLU A 323 -21.67 13.23 -37.39
CA GLU A 323 -22.60 13.53 -38.50
C GLU A 323 -24.06 13.28 -38.10
N TRP A 324 -24.99 13.95 -38.78
CA TRP A 324 -26.42 13.80 -38.49
C TRP A 324 -26.94 12.39 -38.77
N SER A 325 -26.34 11.68 -39.72
CA SER A 325 -26.57 10.25 -40.01
C SER A 325 -26.27 9.38 -38.79
N GLU A 326 -25.15 9.62 -38.13
CA GLU A 326 -24.68 8.84 -36.97
C GLU A 326 -25.64 8.99 -35.78
N ILE A 327 -26.18 10.18 -35.54
CA ILE A 327 -27.14 10.42 -34.45
C ILE A 327 -28.48 9.73 -34.71
N ARG A 328 -28.93 9.73 -35.96
CA ARG A 328 -30.19 9.07 -36.34
C ARG A 328 -30.11 7.57 -36.08
N ASP A 329 -28.95 6.98 -36.37
CA ASP A 329 -28.73 5.54 -36.27
C ASP A 329 -28.28 5.13 -34.83
N ASP A 330 -27.66 6.03 -34.07
CA ASP A 330 -27.24 5.88 -32.66
C ASP A 330 -27.64 7.09 -31.77
N PRO A 331 -28.93 7.23 -31.40
CA PRO A 331 -29.42 8.40 -30.65
C PRO A 331 -28.77 8.60 -29.26
N ASN A 332 -28.29 7.50 -28.66
CA ASN A 332 -27.66 7.50 -27.33
C ASN A 332 -26.11 7.52 -27.40
N LEU A 333 -25.55 7.65 -28.62
CA LEU A 333 -24.12 7.68 -28.90
C LEU A 333 -23.35 6.53 -28.21
N VAL A 334 -23.94 5.34 -28.15
CA VAL A 334 -23.34 4.15 -27.53
C VAL A 334 -22.18 3.65 -28.37
N GLN A 335 -22.36 3.55 -29.69
CA GLN A 335 -21.32 3.12 -30.64
C GLN A 335 -20.19 4.16 -30.72
N ARG A 336 -20.53 5.45 -30.73
CA ARG A 336 -19.53 6.53 -30.70
C ARG A 336 -18.66 6.47 -29.45
N ARG A 337 -19.27 6.31 -28.26
CA ARG A 337 -18.53 6.12 -27.00
C ARG A 337 -17.70 4.84 -26.99
N ARG A 338 -18.23 3.75 -27.54
CA ARG A 338 -17.50 2.48 -27.68
C ARG A 338 -16.27 2.63 -28.57
N GLN A 339 -16.38 3.36 -29.69
CA GLN A 339 -15.26 3.66 -30.57
C GLN A 339 -14.17 4.46 -29.85
N LEU A 340 -14.54 5.52 -29.13
CA LEU A 340 -13.62 6.34 -28.33
C LEU A 340 -12.90 5.49 -27.26
N ALA A 341 -13.65 4.64 -26.54
CA ALA A 341 -13.10 3.75 -25.53
C ALA A 341 -12.11 2.73 -26.12
N ILE A 342 -12.45 2.10 -27.25
CA ILE A 342 -11.57 1.13 -27.92
C ILE A 342 -10.31 1.81 -28.45
N GLN A 343 -10.42 3.00 -29.06
CA GLN A 343 -9.26 3.73 -29.56
C GLN A 343 -8.30 4.08 -28.41
N ALA A 344 -8.84 4.60 -27.30
CA ALA A 344 -8.04 4.91 -26.12
C ALA A 344 -7.40 3.65 -25.51
N ALA A 345 -8.15 2.54 -25.40
CA ALA A 345 -7.61 1.26 -24.91
C ALA A 345 -6.48 0.72 -25.80
N LYS A 346 -6.59 0.85 -27.13
CA LYS A 346 -5.53 0.45 -28.07
C LYS A 346 -4.26 1.28 -27.89
N THR A 347 -4.38 2.60 -27.72
CA THR A 347 -3.24 3.47 -27.41
C THR A 347 -2.56 3.06 -26.10
N LEU A 348 -3.34 2.83 -25.04
CA LEU A 348 -2.80 2.38 -23.75
C LEU A 348 -2.12 1.01 -23.84
N GLN A 349 -2.65 0.09 -24.66
CA GLN A 349 -2.04 -1.21 -24.89
C GLN A 349 -0.72 -1.09 -25.66
N GLN A 350 -0.64 -0.23 -26.68
CA GLN A 350 0.60 0.04 -27.42
C GLN A 350 1.70 0.59 -26.49
N CYS A 351 1.33 1.49 -25.57
CA CYS A 351 2.21 2.01 -24.52
C CYS A 351 2.55 1.01 -23.40
N GLN A 352 2.05 -0.24 -23.46
CA GLN A 352 2.22 -1.27 -22.43
C GLN A 352 1.69 -0.87 -21.04
N MET A 353 0.64 -0.03 -20.98
CA MET A 353 0.03 0.43 -19.72
C MET A 353 -1.10 -0.48 -19.24
N ILE A 354 -1.79 -1.14 -20.18
CA ILE A 354 -2.89 -2.06 -19.90
C ILE A 354 -2.75 -3.38 -20.68
N ILE A 355 -3.51 -4.38 -20.28
CA ILE A 355 -3.80 -5.59 -21.05
C ILE A 355 -5.26 -5.46 -21.51
N TYR A 356 -5.47 -5.43 -22.82
CA TYR A 356 -6.79 -5.38 -23.43
C TYR A 356 -7.03 -6.66 -24.25
N ASN A 357 -8.10 -7.39 -23.90
CA ASN A 357 -8.49 -8.59 -24.63
C ASN A 357 -9.61 -8.25 -25.62
N GLU A 358 -9.27 -8.18 -26.91
CA GLU A 358 -10.21 -7.81 -27.99
C GLU A 358 -11.37 -8.81 -28.17
N ARG A 359 -11.26 -10.04 -27.65
CA ARG A 359 -12.34 -11.04 -27.72
C ARG A 359 -13.35 -10.89 -26.59
N THR A 360 -12.88 -10.60 -25.38
CA THR A 360 -13.75 -10.53 -24.18
C THR A 360 -14.09 -9.11 -23.77
N ASP A 361 -13.55 -8.10 -24.46
CA ASP A 361 -13.62 -6.67 -24.09
C ASP A 361 -13.08 -6.37 -22.67
N GLU A 362 -12.26 -7.26 -22.10
CA GLU A 362 -11.73 -7.12 -20.74
C GLU A 362 -10.49 -6.20 -20.72
N LEU A 363 -10.44 -5.32 -19.72
CA LEU A 363 -9.36 -4.37 -19.47
C LEU A 363 -8.70 -4.66 -18.13
N ARG A 364 -7.38 -4.84 -18.12
CA ARG A 364 -6.58 -4.98 -16.88
C ARG A 364 -5.44 -3.99 -16.85
N SER A 365 -5.29 -3.27 -15.74
CA SER A 365 -4.14 -2.37 -15.55
C SER A 365 -2.84 -3.15 -15.35
N LYS A 366 -1.76 -2.71 -16.00
CA LYS A 366 -0.38 -3.06 -15.60
C LYS A 366 0.12 -2.06 -14.57
N ASP A 367 1.21 -2.37 -13.88
CA ASP A 367 1.79 -1.49 -12.85
C ASP A 367 2.29 -0.17 -13.43
N ILE A 368 2.82 -0.19 -14.66
CA ILE A 368 3.23 1.02 -15.39
C ILE A 368 2.03 1.97 -15.55
N GLY A 369 0.85 1.44 -15.89
CA GLY A 369 -0.39 2.23 -15.99
C GLY A 369 -0.81 2.81 -14.63
N ARG A 370 -0.66 2.06 -13.54
CA ARG A 370 -0.95 2.52 -12.18
C ARG A 370 0.00 3.63 -11.73
N ILE A 371 1.30 3.46 -11.96
CA ILE A 371 2.32 4.46 -11.65
C ILE A 371 2.05 5.75 -12.45
N ALA A 372 1.77 5.63 -13.75
CA ALA A 372 1.44 6.79 -14.58
C ALA A 372 0.20 7.55 -14.06
N SER A 373 -0.85 6.83 -13.66
CA SER A 373 -2.05 7.42 -13.05
C SER A 373 -1.73 8.13 -11.73
N GLN A 374 -0.96 7.49 -10.84
CA GLN A 374 -0.62 8.02 -9.51
C GLN A 374 0.21 9.31 -9.58
N TYR A 375 1.14 9.39 -10.54
CA TYR A 375 2.03 10.54 -10.73
C TYR A 375 1.58 11.51 -11.84
N TYR A 376 0.37 11.31 -12.38
CA TYR A 376 -0.23 12.13 -13.45
C TYR A 376 0.65 12.23 -14.72
N ILE A 377 1.36 11.15 -15.07
CA ILE A 377 2.28 11.10 -16.21
C ILE A 377 1.50 10.78 -17.49
N LEU A 378 1.82 11.48 -18.59
CA LEU A 378 1.20 11.24 -19.89
C LEU A 378 1.63 9.89 -20.49
N HIS A 379 0.72 9.22 -21.19
CA HIS A 379 1.05 7.97 -21.91
C HIS A 379 2.18 8.12 -22.94
N THR A 380 2.35 9.31 -23.54
CA THR A 380 3.47 9.62 -24.45
C THR A 380 4.82 9.57 -23.74
N SER A 381 4.92 10.10 -22.52
CA SER A 381 6.14 10.02 -21.70
C SER A 381 6.45 8.57 -21.30
N ILE A 382 5.43 7.77 -20.98
CA ILE A 382 5.61 6.34 -20.70
C ILE A 382 6.19 5.58 -21.91
N GLN A 383 5.77 5.94 -23.12
CA GLN A 383 6.34 5.36 -24.34
C GLN A 383 7.84 5.66 -24.46
N VAL A 384 8.28 6.88 -24.13
CA VAL A 384 9.69 7.26 -24.09
C VAL A 384 10.45 6.48 -23.02
N PHE A 385 9.89 6.37 -21.80
CA PHE A 385 10.54 5.67 -20.70
C PHE A 385 10.71 4.17 -20.99
N ASN A 386 9.72 3.54 -21.63
CA ASN A 386 9.83 2.14 -22.04
C ASN A 386 10.92 1.91 -23.09
N ALA A 387 11.20 2.88 -23.95
CA ALA A 387 12.23 2.78 -24.97
C ALA A 387 13.65 3.09 -24.44
N MET A 388 13.78 4.03 -23.48
CA MET A 388 15.08 4.55 -23.05
C MET A 388 15.59 4.02 -21.70
N MET A 389 14.72 3.56 -20.80
CA MET A 389 15.16 3.12 -19.46
C MET A 389 16.08 1.90 -19.52
N GLN A 390 17.22 2.00 -18.84
CA GLN A 390 18.21 0.92 -18.69
C GLN A 390 18.55 0.69 -17.21
N PRO A 391 19.06 -0.50 -16.82
CA PRO A 391 19.35 -0.82 -15.41
C PRO A 391 20.55 -0.06 -14.80
N GLN A 392 21.48 0.41 -15.64
CA GLN A 392 22.75 1.03 -15.24
C GLN A 392 22.88 2.44 -15.85
N ALA A 393 21.78 3.21 -15.86
CA ALA A 393 21.76 4.54 -16.43
C ALA A 393 22.24 5.60 -15.43
N THR A 394 23.09 6.50 -15.91
CA THR A 394 23.72 7.57 -15.11
C THR A 394 22.76 8.73 -14.86
N GLU A 395 23.16 9.69 -14.01
CA GLU A 395 22.42 10.93 -13.81
C GLU A 395 22.19 11.69 -15.12
N ALA A 396 23.20 11.70 -16.01
CA ALA A 396 23.10 12.36 -17.32
C ALA A 396 22.06 11.69 -18.22
N ASP A 397 22.02 10.36 -18.24
CA ASP A 397 21.04 9.58 -19.01
C ASP A 397 19.61 9.83 -18.51
N ILE A 398 19.43 9.92 -17.19
CA ILE A 398 18.14 10.22 -16.57
C ILE A 398 17.71 11.66 -16.88
N LEU A 399 18.60 12.64 -16.74
CA LEU A 399 18.30 14.03 -17.08
C LEU A 399 17.90 14.19 -18.55
N LYS A 400 18.59 13.47 -19.44
CA LYS A 400 18.24 13.39 -20.86
C LYS A 400 16.85 12.77 -21.05
N MET A 401 16.56 11.64 -20.38
CA MET A 401 15.26 10.99 -20.47
C MET A 401 14.11 11.89 -19.96
N ILE A 402 14.31 12.59 -18.84
CA ILE A 402 13.33 13.56 -18.31
C ILE A 402 13.10 14.66 -19.35
N SER A 403 14.15 15.17 -20.00
CA SER A 403 14.04 16.23 -21.01
C SER A 403 13.27 15.83 -22.27
N MET A 404 13.08 14.52 -22.51
CA MET A 404 12.31 13.96 -23.63
C MET A 404 10.85 13.64 -23.26
N SER A 405 10.40 13.99 -22.06
CA SER A 405 9.02 13.72 -21.60
C SER A 405 8.01 14.58 -22.37
N GLY A 406 6.84 14.01 -22.68
CA GLY A 406 5.78 14.68 -23.45
C GLY A 406 5.19 15.91 -22.75
N GLU A 407 5.44 16.09 -21.45
CA GLU A 407 5.07 17.32 -20.74
C GLU A 407 5.87 18.56 -21.13
N PHE A 408 6.97 18.36 -21.87
CA PHE A 408 7.87 19.41 -22.35
C PHE A 408 7.78 19.65 -23.87
N ASP A 409 6.90 18.95 -24.59
CA ASP A 409 6.79 19.03 -26.07
C ASP A 409 6.52 20.45 -26.59
N ASN A 410 5.87 21.28 -25.78
CA ASN A 410 5.54 22.66 -26.13
C ASN A 410 6.67 23.68 -25.84
N ILE A 411 7.74 23.29 -25.14
CA ILE A 411 8.85 24.21 -24.83
C ILE A 411 9.61 24.52 -26.12
N GLN A 412 9.77 25.80 -26.44
CA GLN A 412 10.49 26.24 -27.65
C GLN A 412 11.72 27.07 -27.29
N SER A 413 12.80 26.90 -28.06
CA SER A 413 13.99 27.74 -27.97
C SER A 413 13.79 29.07 -28.71
N ARG A 414 14.37 30.16 -28.20
CA ARG A 414 14.24 31.51 -28.75
C ARG A 414 15.60 32.15 -28.95
N ASP A 415 15.77 32.86 -30.07
CA ASP A 415 17.03 33.55 -30.40
C ASP A 415 17.48 34.55 -29.31
N SER A 416 16.52 35.17 -28.60
CA SER A 416 16.81 36.09 -27.50
C SER A 416 17.49 35.44 -26.29
N GLU A 417 17.32 34.12 -26.13
CA GLU A 417 17.80 33.33 -24.99
C GLU A 417 19.12 32.62 -25.29
N GLU A 418 19.54 32.56 -26.56
CA GLU A 418 20.67 31.74 -27.02
C GLU A 418 21.98 32.03 -26.27
N LYS A 419 22.30 33.32 -26.08
CA LYS A 419 23.52 33.74 -25.36
C LYS A 419 23.51 33.30 -23.91
N GLU A 420 22.37 33.44 -23.25
CA GLU A 420 22.19 33.08 -21.85
C GLU A 420 22.24 31.55 -21.69
N LEU A 421 21.52 30.81 -22.53
CA LEU A 421 21.56 29.35 -22.57
C LEU A 421 22.96 28.80 -22.85
N THR A 422 23.73 29.46 -23.72
CA THR A 422 25.13 29.10 -23.98
C THR A 422 26.02 29.31 -22.76
N HIS A 423 25.81 30.39 -22.01
CA HIS A 423 26.51 30.64 -20.75
C HIS A 423 26.15 29.60 -19.69
N LEU A 424 24.86 29.31 -19.50
CA LEU A 424 24.39 28.27 -18.57
C LEU A 424 25.01 26.90 -18.91
N ARG A 425 25.04 26.54 -20.20
CA ARG A 425 25.60 25.27 -20.69
C ARG A 425 27.10 25.13 -20.42
N ARG A 426 27.88 26.22 -20.48
CA ARG A 426 29.35 26.15 -20.35
C ARG A 426 29.84 26.29 -18.92
N GLU A 427 29.19 27.13 -18.12
CA GLU A 427 29.75 27.59 -16.84
C GLU A 427 28.98 27.08 -15.61
N ILE A 428 27.74 26.59 -15.76
CA ILE A 428 26.84 26.31 -14.62
C ILE A 428 26.45 24.83 -14.50
N ILE A 429 26.14 24.18 -15.62
CA ILE A 429 25.63 22.81 -15.60
C ILE A 429 26.77 21.79 -15.40
N PRO A 430 26.61 20.78 -14.54
CA PRO A 430 27.65 19.77 -14.31
C PRO A 430 27.63 18.62 -15.32
N CYS A 431 26.48 18.29 -15.92
CA CYS A 431 26.36 17.18 -16.87
C CYS A 431 26.25 17.70 -18.31
N ASP A 432 26.98 17.05 -19.21
CA ASP A 432 26.92 17.36 -20.64
C ASP A 432 25.53 17.12 -21.22
N VAL A 433 25.14 17.97 -22.17
CA VAL A 433 23.85 17.90 -22.87
C VAL A 433 24.10 17.67 -24.34
N ASP A 434 23.49 16.60 -24.87
CA ASP A 434 23.53 16.27 -26.29
C ASP A 434 22.68 17.25 -27.12
N GLY A 435 23.15 17.56 -28.33
CA GLY A 435 22.43 18.37 -29.30
C GLY A 435 22.70 19.88 -29.24
N GLY A 436 22.02 20.60 -30.13
CA GLY A 436 22.06 22.06 -30.21
C GLY A 436 21.12 22.72 -29.21
N ILE A 437 21.46 23.94 -28.80
CA ILE A 437 20.69 24.77 -27.83
C ILE A 437 19.33 25.19 -28.41
N ASP A 438 19.17 25.06 -29.72
CA ASP A 438 17.94 25.26 -30.48
C ASP A 438 16.89 24.17 -30.25
N THR A 439 17.29 22.99 -29.76
CA THR A 439 16.35 21.89 -29.51
C THR A 439 15.60 22.06 -28.16
N PRO A 440 14.27 21.81 -28.12
CA PRO A 440 13.48 21.81 -26.88
C PRO A 440 14.04 20.94 -25.76
N GLN A 441 14.57 19.77 -26.13
CA GLN A 441 15.11 18.77 -25.21
C GLN A 441 16.39 19.29 -24.56
N ALA A 442 17.32 19.87 -25.35
CA ALA A 442 18.53 20.46 -24.81
C ALA A 442 18.23 21.65 -23.89
N LYS A 443 17.31 22.55 -24.29
CA LYS A 443 16.85 23.67 -23.46
C LYS A 443 16.29 23.16 -22.12
N THR A 444 15.41 22.16 -22.15
CA THR A 444 14.80 21.58 -20.95
C THR A 444 15.86 20.99 -20.01
N ASN A 445 16.83 20.26 -20.56
CA ASN A 445 17.92 19.69 -19.77
C ASN A 445 18.78 20.78 -19.11
N ILE A 446 19.24 21.78 -19.88
CA ILE A 446 20.03 22.91 -19.37
C ILE A 446 19.29 23.63 -18.24
N LEU A 447 17.99 23.87 -18.40
CA LEU A 447 17.18 24.56 -17.39
C LEU A 447 17.02 23.75 -16.12
N LEU A 448 16.77 22.44 -16.23
CA LEU A 448 16.65 21.56 -15.06
C LEU A 448 17.96 21.54 -14.25
N GLN A 449 19.10 21.39 -14.92
CA GLN A 449 20.40 21.42 -14.25
C GLN A 449 20.69 22.79 -13.63
N SER A 450 20.40 23.88 -14.35
CA SER A 450 20.55 25.25 -13.85
C SER A 450 19.69 25.52 -12.61
N TYR A 451 18.48 24.93 -12.56
CA TYR A 451 17.61 25.02 -11.39
C TYR A 451 18.22 24.37 -10.15
N ILE A 452 18.78 23.16 -10.30
CA ILE A 452 19.46 22.42 -9.22
C ILE A 452 20.71 23.19 -8.76
N SER A 453 21.50 23.75 -9.69
CA SER A 453 22.67 24.60 -9.41
C SER A 453 22.34 25.98 -8.80
N LYS A 454 21.06 26.26 -8.51
CA LYS A 454 20.58 27.53 -7.94
C LYS A 454 20.82 28.77 -8.83
N ALA A 455 21.04 28.59 -10.13
CA ALA A 455 21.11 29.72 -11.07
C ALA A 455 19.74 30.39 -11.25
N GLN A 456 19.75 31.68 -11.57
CA GLN A 456 18.54 32.46 -11.83
C GLN A 456 18.71 33.18 -13.17
N PRO A 457 17.95 32.77 -14.21
CA PRO A 457 17.97 33.45 -15.49
C PRO A 457 17.51 34.91 -15.37
N GLU A 458 18.12 35.79 -16.14
CA GLU A 458 17.72 37.19 -16.29
C GLU A 458 16.48 37.33 -17.17
N ASP A 459 16.37 36.51 -18.23
CA ASP A 459 15.20 36.50 -19.09
C ASP A 459 13.96 35.96 -18.35
N PHE A 460 12.86 36.70 -18.45
CA PHE A 460 11.62 36.39 -17.75
C PHE A 460 10.97 35.09 -18.27
N ALA A 461 11.00 34.87 -19.58
CA ALA A 461 10.39 33.69 -20.16
C ALA A 461 11.21 32.44 -19.81
N LEU A 462 12.54 32.55 -19.88
CA LEU A 462 13.48 31.49 -19.48
C LEU A 462 13.36 31.11 -18.00
N SER A 463 13.17 32.10 -17.12
CA SER A 463 12.93 31.88 -15.69
C SER A 463 11.61 31.13 -15.42
N ASN A 464 10.55 31.43 -16.17
CA ASN A 464 9.28 30.70 -16.06
C ASN A 464 9.39 29.27 -16.60
N ASP A 465 10.07 29.07 -17.74
CA ASP A 465 10.35 27.75 -18.30
C ASP A 465 11.13 26.89 -17.30
N MET A 466 12.18 27.45 -16.68
CA MET A 466 12.98 26.75 -15.66
C MET A 466 12.12 26.27 -14.47
N ASN A 467 11.23 27.13 -13.97
CA ASN A 467 10.35 26.78 -12.85
C ASN A 467 9.31 25.71 -13.24
N TYR A 468 8.75 25.80 -14.45
CA TYR A 468 7.83 24.80 -14.97
C TYR A 468 8.51 23.44 -15.12
N VAL A 469 9.69 23.41 -15.77
CA VAL A 469 10.50 22.19 -15.92
C VAL A 469 10.80 21.58 -14.56
N ALA A 470 11.30 22.36 -13.59
CA ALA A 470 11.59 21.86 -12.25
C ALA A 470 10.37 21.24 -11.55
N GLN A 471 9.20 21.89 -11.64
CA GLN A 471 7.98 21.42 -11.01
C GLN A 471 7.49 20.08 -11.61
N GLN A 472 7.57 19.93 -12.94
CA GLN A 472 7.18 18.68 -13.60
C GLN A 472 8.23 17.57 -13.40
N SER A 473 9.52 17.92 -13.43
CA SER A 473 10.62 16.95 -13.29
C SER A 473 10.62 16.24 -11.94
N GLY A 474 10.21 16.90 -10.86
CA GLY A 474 10.08 16.24 -9.54
C GLY A 474 9.14 15.04 -9.58
N ARG A 475 7.91 15.21 -10.11
CA ARG A 475 6.94 14.11 -10.22
C ARG A 475 7.35 13.06 -11.25
N ILE A 476 7.97 13.46 -12.36
CA ILE A 476 8.46 12.54 -13.40
C ILE A 476 9.58 11.66 -12.86
N CYS A 477 10.55 12.24 -12.15
CA CYS A 477 11.67 11.51 -11.56
C CYS A 477 11.19 10.50 -10.50
N ARG A 478 10.21 10.88 -9.66
CA ARG A 478 9.55 9.97 -8.71
C ARG A 478 8.80 8.83 -9.41
N ALA A 479 8.14 9.08 -10.54
CA ALA A 479 7.50 8.05 -11.33
C ALA A 479 8.51 7.06 -11.93
N LEU A 480 9.63 7.57 -12.49
CA LEU A 480 10.73 6.75 -12.98
C LEU A 480 11.34 5.90 -11.87
N PHE A 481 11.51 6.45 -10.66
CA PHE A 481 11.97 5.68 -9.49
C PHE A 481 11.05 4.50 -9.20
N MET A 482 9.72 4.71 -9.18
CA MET A 482 8.77 3.62 -8.96
C MET A 482 8.79 2.58 -10.10
N LEU A 483 9.06 3.00 -11.34
CA LEU A 483 9.24 2.08 -12.47
C LEU A 483 10.50 1.22 -12.31
N ALA A 484 11.62 1.82 -11.90
CA ALA A 484 12.86 1.10 -11.60
C ALA A 484 12.68 0.11 -10.45
N LEU A 485 11.95 0.50 -9.40
CA LEU A 485 11.65 -0.33 -8.24
C LEU A 485 10.81 -1.54 -8.63
N ASN A 486 9.77 -1.35 -9.45
CA ASN A 486 8.95 -2.44 -9.97
C ASN A 486 9.73 -3.39 -10.90
N ARG A 487 10.75 -2.88 -11.60
CA ARG A 487 11.66 -3.68 -12.44
C ARG A 487 12.82 -4.30 -11.65
N ARG A 488 12.91 -4.05 -10.34
CA ARG A 488 13.95 -4.55 -9.41
C ARG A 488 15.37 -4.08 -9.72
N TRP A 489 15.54 -2.86 -10.24
CA TRP A 489 16.84 -2.28 -10.58
C TRP A 489 17.40 -1.41 -9.45
N GLY A 490 18.19 -1.99 -8.54
CA GLY A 490 18.70 -1.32 -7.33
C GLY A 490 19.56 -0.09 -7.61
N HIS A 491 20.56 -0.22 -8.50
CA HIS A 491 21.41 0.92 -8.89
C HIS A 491 20.58 2.09 -9.43
N GLN A 492 19.70 1.82 -10.40
CA GLN A 492 18.83 2.82 -10.99
C GLN A 492 17.89 3.48 -9.96
N CYS A 493 17.38 2.70 -8.99
CA CYS A 493 16.55 3.21 -7.90
C CYS A 493 17.31 4.24 -7.06
N LEU A 494 18.56 3.94 -6.70
CA LEU A 494 19.39 4.84 -5.90
C LEU A 494 19.66 6.16 -6.64
N VAL A 495 20.05 6.10 -7.92
CA VAL A 495 20.32 7.29 -8.73
C VAL A 495 19.05 8.13 -8.90
N LEU A 496 17.90 7.50 -9.23
CA LEU A 496 16.63 8.21 -9.40
C LEU A 496 16.10 8.83 -8.11
N LEU A 497 16.16 8.11 -6.99
CA LEU A 497 15.71 8.63 -5.70
C LEU A 497 16.60 9.79 -5.24
N THR A 498 17.90 9.68 -5.43
CA THR A 498 18.85 10.75 -5.13
C THR A 498 18.59 11.96 -6.03
N LEU A 499 18.41 11.78 -7.33
CA LEU A 499 18.09 12.87 -8.25
C LEU A 499 16.73 13.53 -7.94
N ALA A 500 15.72 12.75 -7.55
CA ALA A 500 14.43 13.29 -7.12
C ALA A 500 14.58 14.23 -5.92
N LYS A 501 15.34 13.80 -4.89
CA LYS A 501 15.69 14.65 -3.74
C LYS A 501 16.53 15.87 -4.16
N SER A 502 17.45 15.69 -5.09
CA SER A 502 18.30 16.78 -5.63
C SER A 502 17.48 17.86 -6.31
N ILE A 503 16.46 17.48 -7.10
CA ILE A 503 15.52 18.42 -7.73
C ILE A 503 14.69 19.14 -6.66
N GLU A 504 14.15 18.42 -5.67
CA GLU A 504 13.32 18.98 -4.60
C GLU A 504 14.11 19.94 -3.68
N LYS A 505 15.34 19.60 -3.33
CA LYS A 505 16.19 20.35 -2.40
C LYS A 505 17.11 21.37 -3.08
N ARG A 506 17.27 21.28 -4.41
CA ARG A 506 18.23 22.07 -5.22
C ARG A 506 19.67 21.89 -4.72
N ILE A 507 20.08 20.63 -4.59
CA ILE A 507 21.42 20.22 -4.11
C ILE A 507 21.86 19.06 -5.00
N TRP A 508 23.09 19.07 -5.47
CA TRP A 508 23.61 17.97 -6.29
C TRP A 508 24.08 16.78 -5.43
N PRO A 509 24.06 15.54 -5.96
CA PRO A 509 24.50 14.35 -5.22
C PRO A 509 25.97 14.41 -4.75
N TYR A 510 26.83 15.10 -5.50
CA TYR A 510 28.25 15.26 -5.17
C TYR A 510 28.51 16.35 -4.10
N GLN A 511 27.50 17.15 -3.73
CA GLN A 511 27.62 18.14 -2.66
C GLN A 511 27.34 17.50 -1.30
N HIS A 512 27.96 18.04 -0.25
CA HIS A 512 27.80 17.49 1.08
C HIS A 512 26.32 17.59 1.56
N PRO A 513 25.73 16.55 2.20
CA PRO A 513 24.32 16.56 2.60
C PRO A 513 23.91 17.71 3.54
N LEU A 514 24.87 18.33 4.23
CA LEU A 514 24.62 19.49 5.11
C LEU A 514 24.23 20.78 4.36
N HIS A 515 24.30 20.82 3.02
CA HIS A 515 23.69 21.88 2.20
C HIS A 515 22.17 21.99 2.41
N GLN A 516 21.53 20.99 3.04
CA GLN A 516 20.12 21.02 3.45
C GLN A 516 19.83 21.97 4.61
N PHE A 517 20.87 22.45 5.31
CA PHE A 517 20.76 23.35 6.46
C PHE A 517 21.36 24.74 6.14
N ASP A 518 20.92 25.75 6.91
CA ASP A 518 21.39 27.13 6.74
C ASP A 518 22.78 27.32 7.37
N LEU A 519 23.81 26.90 6.65
CA LEU A 519 25.22 27.03 7.03
C LEU A 519 25.93 28.06 6.16
N ALA A 520 26.98 28.69 6.71
CA ALA A 520 27.78 29.67 5.98
C ALA A 520 28.48 29.01 4.77
N LYS A 521 28.48 29.70 3.61
CA LYS A 521 29.07 29.19 2.36
C LYS A 521 30.54 28.77 2.50
N SER A 522 31.32 29.44 3.36
CA SER A 522 32.71 29.07 3.63
C SER A 522 32.83 27.68 4.27
N VAL A 523 31.91 27.33 5.17
CA VAL A 523 31.87 26.01 5.83
C VAL A 523 31.44 24.94 4.83
N LEU A 524 30.42 25.22 4.03
CA LEU A 524 29.94 24.30 2.99
C LEU A 524 31.03 23.98 1.95
N ASN A 525 31.76 24.99 1.48
CA ASN A 525 32.87 24.79 0.54
C ASN A 525 34.00 23.93 1.14
N GLN A 526 34.27 24.05 2.44
CA GLN A 526 35.27 23.22 3.11
C GLN A 526 34.80 21.77 3.29
N LEU A 527 33.50 21.56 3.54
CA LEU A 527 32.90 20.23 3.58
C LEU A 527 32.96 19.57 2.19
N ASP A 528 32.57 20.30 1.14
CA ASP A 528 32.62 19.81 -0.25
C ASP A 528 34.06 19.49 -0.71
N ALA A 529 35.08 20.18 -0.17
CA ALA A 529 36.48 19.93 -0.49
C ALA A 529 37.07 18.66 0.15
N LYS A 530 36.34 18.00 1.07
CA LYS A 530 36.77 16.78 1.73
C LYS A 530 36.05 15.58 1.11
N GLU A 531 36.74 14.89 0.22
CA GLU A 531 36.26 13.64 -0.36
C GLU A 531 36.05 12.58 0.74
N ASN A 532 34.95 11.81 0.65
CA ASN A 532 34.56 10.72 1.56
C ASN A 532 34.07 11.10 2.97
N LEU A 533 33.76 12.37 3.24
CA LEU A 533 33.12 12.76 4.50
C LEU A 533 31.61 12.47 4.45
N THR A 534 31.18 11.34 5.02
CA THR A 534 29.76 10.93 5.09
C THR A 534 29.12 11.38 6.41
N ILE A 535 27.79 11.39 6.45
CA ILE A 535 27.06 11.72 7.70
C ILE A 535 27.37 10.70 8.81
N GLU A 536 27.49 9.43 8.47
CA GLU A 536 27.86 8.35 9.39
C GLU A 536 29.23 8.60 10.01
N THR A 537 30.27 8.78 9.18
CA THR A 537 31.63 9.08 9.66
C THR A 537 31.71 10.36 10.50
N MET A 538 30.95 11.39 10.17
CA MET A 538 30.92 12.63 10.96
C MET A 538 30.22 12.46 12.32
N LYS A 539 29.31 11.49 12.44
CA LYS A 539 28.55 11.26 13.66
C LYS A 539 29.40 10.62 14.76
N ASP A 540 30.42 9.86 14.37
CA ASP A 540 31.40 9.26 15.27
C ASP A 540 32.48 10.26 15.75
N MET A 541 32.54 11.45 15.16
CA MET A 541 33.54 12.48 15.49
C MET A 541 33.10 13.39 16.63
N GLU A 542 34.06 13.81 17.45
CA GLU A 542 33.82 14.81 18.50
C GLU A 542 33.61 16.22 17.88
N PRO A 543 32.81 17.11 18.49
CA PRO A 543 32.56 18.45 17.96
C PRO A 543 33.82 19.28 17.72
N ALA A 544 34.89 19.03 18.49
CA ALA A 544 36.19 19.67 18.34
C ALA A 544 36.96 19.18 17.09
N GLU A 545 36.81 17.90 16.74
CA GLU A 545 37.40 17.29 15.54
C GLU A 545 36.71 17.82 14.29
N ILE A 546 35.36 17.85 14.29
CA ILE A 546 34.57 18.49 13.23
C ILE A 546 34.97 19.95 13.06
N GLY A 547 35.09 20.68 14.18
CA GLY A 547 35.54 22.07 14.18
C GLY A 547 36.97 22.26 13.65
N GLY A 548 37.84 21.29 13.88
CA GLY A 548 39.20 21.24 13.34
C GLY A 548 39.23 21.00 11.83
N LEU A 549 38.40 20.07 11.33
CA LEU A 549 38.29 19.71 9.92
C LEU A 549 37.86 20.87 9.03
N ILE A 550 36.92 21.69 9.51
CA ILE A 550 36.42 22.88 8.81
C ILE A 550 37.14 24.18 9.24
N HIS A 551 38.21 24.09 10.05
CA HIS A 551 38.91 25.26 10.59
C HIS A 551 37.98 26.30 11.27
N ASN A 552 36.87 25.85 11.86
CA ASN A 552 35.89 26.68 12.56
C ASN A 552 35.25 25.93 13.74
N GLN A 553 35.81 26.15 14.92
CA GLN A 553 35.38 25.50 16.17
C GLN A 553 33.94 25.83 16.59
N SER A 554 33.46 27.03 16.27
CA SER A 554 32.08 27.43 16.58
C SER A 554 31.05 26.69 15.71
N ALA A 555 31.38 26.48 14.42
CA ALA A 555 30.56 25.73 13.49
C ALA A 555 30.55 24.23 13.81
N GLY A 556 31.65 23.67 14.33
CA GLY A 556 31.72 22.27 14.76
C GLY A 556 30.63 21.87 15.76
N LYS A 557 30.39 22.72 16.79
CA LYS A 557 29.30 22.49 17.76
C LYS A 557 27.91 22.53 17.13
N ASN A 558 27.69 23.43 16.18
CA ASN A 558 26.40 23.54 15.50
C ASN A 558 26.16 22.33 14.58
N ILE A 559 27.20 21.90 13.85
CA ILE A 559 27.15 20.71 13.00
C ILE A 559 26.88 19.46 13.82
N ALA A 560 27.56 19.26 14.96
CA ALA A 560 27.27 18.14 15.85
C ALA A 560 25.81 18.10 16.33
N LYS A 561 25.22 19.26 16.62
CA LYS A 561 23.78 19.36 16.95
C LYS A 561 22.88 18.99 15.77
N ILE A 562 23.27 19.34 14.55
CA ILE A 562 22.56 18.97 13.33
C ILE A 562 22.65 17.45 13.10
N LEU A 563 23.83 16.86 13.23
CA LEU A 563 24.07 15.42 13.07
C LEU A 563 23.24 14.58 14.06
N ASN A 564 23.14 15.01 15.32
CA ASN A 564 22.27 14.36 16.31
C ASN A 564 20.78 14.36 15.94
N ASN A 565 20.33 15.33 15.16
CA ASN A 565 18.96 15.42 14.66
C ASN A 565 18.84 14.89 13.23
N PHE A 566 19.89 14.36 12.62
CA PHE A 566 19.85 13.90 11.24
C PHE A 566 19.24 12.50 11.20
N PRO A 567 18.23 12.22 10.35
CA PRO A 567 17.44 11.00 10.44
C PRO A 567 18.20 9.78 9.88
N THR A 568 19.04 9.17 10.73
CA THR A 568 19.76 7.93 10.44
C THR A 568 19.05 6.72 11.06
N VAL A 569 19.04 5.61 10.33
CA VAL A 569 18.41 4.36 10.75
C VAL A 569 19.41 3.23 10.53
N HIS A 570 19.67 2.46 11.58
CA HIS A 570 20.48 1.24 11.50
C HIS A 570 19.57 0.04 11.28
N VAL A 571 20.06 -0.93 10.52
CA VAL A 571 19.32 -2.16 10.26
C VAL A 571 20.18 -3.35 10.62
N GLU A 572 19.72 -4.17 11.56
CA GLU A 572 20.30 -5.46 11.86
C GLU A 572 19.48 -6.56 11.17
N ALA A 573 20.15 -7.61 10.70
CA ALA A 573 19.49 -8.67 9.94
C ALA A 573 19.77 -10.04 10.57
N GLU A 574 18.71 -10.80 10.80
CA GLU A 574 18.75 -12.21 11.18
C GLU A 574 18.27 -13.04 9.99
N ILE A 575 19.08 -14.03 9.59
CA ILE A 575 18.79 -14.90 8.45
C ILE A 575 18.52 -16.32 8.92
N ALA A 576 17.49 -16.95 8.36
CA ALA A 576 17.10 -18.30 8.70
C ALA A 576 16.64 -19.06 7.44
N PRO A 577 17.42 -20.04 6.92
CA PRO A 577 17.04 -20.77 5.73
C PRO A 577 15.87 -21.71 6.04
N LEU A 578 14.77 -21.58 5.27
CA LEU A 578 13.59 -22.43 5.44
C LEU A 578 13.72 -23.73 4.64
N ASN A 579 14.25 -23.63 3.43
CA ASN A 579 14.61 -24.76 2.58
C ASN A 579 15.85 -24.37 1.74
N ARG A 580 16.20 -25.18 0.74
CA ARG A 580 17.35 -24.90 -0.14
C ARG A 580 17.20 -23.61 -0.97
N ASP A 581 15.97 -23.21 -1.29
CA ASP A 581 15.67 -22.15 -2.26
C ASP A 581 15.06 -20.89 -1.63
N VAL A 582 14.75 -20.91 -0.32
CA VAL A 582 14.03 -19.82 0.36
C VAL A 582 14.70 -19.51 1.69
N LEU A 583 15.08 -18.24 1.84
CA LEU A 583 15.64 -17.66 3.04
C LEU A 583 14.62 -16.77 3.73
N ARG A 584 14.38 -16.95 5.02
CA ARG A 584 13.67 -15.97 5.85
C ARG A 584 14.67 -14.91 6.31
N ILE A 585 14.29 -13.66 6.19
CA ILE A 585 15.05 -12.51 6.69
C ILE A 585 14.16 -11.75 7.66
N LYS A 586 14.68 -11.54 8.88
CA LYS A 586 14.10 -10.66 9.87
C LYS A 586 15.02 -9.45 10.02
N LEU A 587 14.49 -8.26 9.77
CA LEU A 587 15.21 -6.99 9.92
C LEU A 587 14.75 -6.27 11.17
N PHE A 588 15.69 -5.81 11.98
CA PHE A 588 15.46 -4.95 13.13
C PHE A 588 15.88 -3.53 12.76
N VAL A 589 14.91 -2.62 12.72
CA VAL A 589 15.10 -1.25 12.24
C VAL A 589 15.22 -0.32 13.44
N ILE A 590 16.41 0.21 13.68
CA ILE A 590 16.76 0.97 14.88
C ILE A 590 16.94 2.46 14.52
N PRO A 591 16.01 3.35 14.89
CA PRO A 591 16.17 4.79 14.68
C PRO A 591 17.28 5.34 15.58
N ASP A 592 18.31 5.91 14.97
CA ASP A 592 19.45 6.47 15.69
C ASP A 592 19.50 7.99 15.47
N PHE A 593 18.51 8.73 15.96
CA PHE A 593 18.51 10.19 15.91
C PHE A 593 17.53 10.80 16.91
N ARG A 594 17.72 12.09 17.20
CA ARG A 594 16.81 12.86 18.04
C ARG A 594 15.72 13.53 17.21
N TRP A 595 14.47 13.21 17.52
CA TRP A 595 13.34 13.86 16.87
C TRP A 595 13.23 15.35 17.21
N HIS A 596 12.95 16.16 16.19
CA HIS A 596 12.69 17.59 16.31
C HIS A 596 11.57 18.01 15.35
N ASP A 597 10.42 18.44 15.88
CA ASP A 597 9.18 18.64 15.10
C ASP A 597 9.32 19.68 13.98
N GLN A 598 10.12 20.73 14.19
CA GLN A 598 10.34 21.77 13.16
C GLN A 598 11.16 21.27 11.96
N ILE A 599 11.92 20.19 12.14
CA ILE A 599 12.82 19.63 11.13
C ILE A 599 12.14 18.43 10.45
N HIS A 600 11.61 17.50 11.25
CA HIS A 600 11.08 16.20 10.77
C HIS A 600 9.57 16.21 10.49
N GLY A 601 8.83 17.14 11.09
CA GLY A 601 7.38 17.14 11.05
C GLY A 601 6.76 16.01 11.88
N THR A 602 5.79 15.29 11.31
CA THR A 602 4.98 14.27 12.01
C THR A 602 5.51 12.84 11.85
N SER A 603 6.16 12.55 10.73
CA SER A 603 6.59 11.22 10.33
C SER A 603 7.78 11.32 9.37
N GLU A 604 8.73 10.42 9.53
CA GLU A 604 9.84 10.22 8.59
C GLU A 604 9.65 8.89 7.85
N SER A 605 10.08 8.83 6.60
CA SER A 605 9.86 7.66 5.75
C SER A 605 11.12 7.20 5.08
N PHE A 606 11.27 5.88 5.01
CA PHE A 606 12.44 5.18 4.48
C PHE A 606 11.99 4.09 3.52
N TYR A 607 12.72 3.94 2.42
CA TYR A 607 12.68 2.73 1.61
C TYR A 607 13.72 1.77 2.16
N ILE A 608 13.29 0.56 2.50
CA ILE A 608 14.18 -0.51 2.94
C ILE A 608 14.12 -1.61 1.90
N TRP A 609 15.23 -1.93 1.25
CA TRP A 609 15.28 -3.01 0.28
C TRP A 609 16.51 -3.88 0.45
N VAL A 610 16.35 -5.14 0.06
CA VAL A 610 17.41 -6.15 0.04
C VAL A 610 17.81 -6.38 -1.40
N GLU A 611 19.09 -6.18 -1.70
CA GLU A 611 19.63 -6.36 -3.04
C GLU A 611 20.84 -7.30 -3.06
N ASN A 612 21.08 -7.88 -4.22
CA ASN A 612 22.30 -8.63 -4.49
C ASN A 612 23.50 -7.67 -4.53
N SER A 613 24.59 -7.99 -3.83
CA SER A 613 25.77 -7.13 -3.76
C SER A 613 26.55 -7.01 -5.08
N GLU A 614 26.38 -7.95 -6.01
CA GLU A 614 27.10 -8.03 -7.28
C GLU A 614 26.26 -7.49 -8.45
N THR A 615 24.97 -7.84 -8.51
CA THR A 615 24.08 -7.42 -9.62
C THR A 615 23.25 -6.18 -9.31
N SER A 616 23.16 -5.77 -8.04
CA SER A 616 22.22 -4.76 -7.54
C SER A 616 20.75 -5.05 -7.90
N GLU A 617 20.40 -6.32 -8.12
CA GLU A 617 19.00 -6.72 -8.28
C GLU A 617 18.28 -6.74 -6.93
N ILE A 618 17.12 -6.11 -6.85
CA ILE A 618 16.32 -6.06 -5.62
C ILE A 618 15.54 -7.37 -5.46
N TYR A 619 15.76 -8.08 -4.35
CA TYR A 619 14.99 -9.26 -3.98
C TYR A 619 13.69 -8.90 -3.27
N HIS A 620 13.73 -7.89 -2.39
CA HIS A 620 12.58 -7.45 -1.60
C HIS A 620 12.68 -5.96 -1.29
N HIS A 621 11.55 -5.26 -1.20
CA HIS A 621 11.50 -3.86 -0.76
C HIS A 621 10.24 -3.56 0.04
N GLU A 622 10.35 -2.66 1.00
CA GLU A 622 9.24 -2.14 1.79
C GLU A 622 9.39 -0.64 2.05
N PHE A 623 8.25 0.05 2.22
CA PHE A 623 8.20 1.46 2.57
C PHE A 623 7.87 1.62 4.06
N PHE A 624 8.90 1.94 4.86
CA PHE A 624 8.82 2.10 6.30
C PHE A 624 8.48 3.54 6.68
N ILE A 625 7.49 3.74 7.56
CA ILE A 625 7.08 5.05 8.07
C ILE A 625 7.28 5.09 9.58
N LEU A 626 8.26 5.88 10.02
CA LEU A 626 8.55 6.15 11.41
C LEU A 626 7.71 7.34 11.92
N ASN A 627 6.78 7.06 12.82
CA ASN A 627 6.00 8.10 13.49
C ASN A 627 6.71 8.53 14.79
N ARG A 628 6.60 9.82 15.14
CA ARG A 628 7.18 10.37 16.39
C ARG A 628 6.90 9.53 17.64
N ARG A 629 5.69 9.00 17.78
CA ARG A 629 5.27 8.24 18.97
C ARG A 629 6.00 6.91 19.11
N LYS A 630 6.49 6.36 18.00
CA LYS A 630 7.08 5.03 17.91
C LYS A 630 8.61 5.07 17.84
N LEU A 631 9.25 6.21 18.08
CA LEU A 631 10.70 6.36 17.95
C LEU A 631 11.50 5.38 18.83
N HIS A 632 10.96 4.99 19.97
CA HIS A 632 11.59 4.09 20.94
C HIS A 632 10.95 2.71 20.98
N ASP A 633 10.05 2.41 20.04
CA ASP A 633 9.44 1.09 19.92
C ASP A 633 10.35 0.19 19.08
N ASP A 634 10.28 -1.11 19.32
CA ASP A 634 10.96 -2.08 18.47
C ASP A 634 10.28 -2.14 17.09
N HIS A 635 11.09 -2.11 16.02
CA HIS A 635 10.60 -2.20 14.65
C HIS A 635 11.18 -3.42 13.97
N GLU A 636 10.31 -4.34 13.58
CA GLU A 636 10.70 -5.58 12.94
C GLU A 636 10.01 -5.71 11.58
N LEU A 637 10.79 -6.06 10.55
CA LEU A 637 10.28 -6.45 9.23
C LEU A 637 10.62 -7.92 9.00
N ASN A 638 9.65 -8.72 8.55
CA ASN A 638 9.83 -10.15 8.33
C ASN A 638 9.32 -10.56 6.96
N PHE A 639 10.20 -11.12 6.15
CA PHE A 639 9.89 -11.55 4.79
C PHE A 639 10.80 -12.70 4.37
N THR A 640 10.52 -13.23 3.18
CA THR A 640 11.31 -14.33 2.60
C THR A 640 11.82 -13.92 1.24
N ILE A 641 13.06 -14.26 0.93
CA ILE A 641 13.65 -14.07 -0.39
C ILE A 641 13.96 -15.42 -1.05
N PRO A 642 13.83 -15.52 -2.39
CA PRO A 642 14.34 -16.67 -3.11
C PRO A 642 15.88 -16.64 -3.13
N LEU A 643 16.50 -17.81 -3.00
CA LEU A 643 17.94 -18.02 -3.16
C LEU A 643 18.23 -18.49 -4.60
N SER A 644 19.23 -17.89 -5.24
CA SER A 644 19.74 -18.34 -6.54
C SER A 644 20.76 -19.47 -6.38
N ASP A 645 20.94 -20.27 -7.42
CA ASP A 645 22.07 -21.21 -7.56
C ASP A 645 22.88 -20.80 -8.81
N PRO A 646 24.11 -20.28 -8.67
CA PRO A 646 24.91 -20.17 -7.45
C PRO A 646 24.42 -19.09 -6.47
N LEU A 647 24.78 -19.27 -5.19
CA LEU A 647 24.52 -18.31 -4.11
C LEU A 647 25.41 -17.06 -4.27
N PRO A 648 24.88 -15.85 -4.04
CA PRO A 648 25.73 -14.67 -3.94
C PRO A 648 26.60 -14.73 -2.68
N SER A 649 27.74 -14.05 -2.71
CA SER A 649 28.67 -13.96 -1.57
C SER A 649 28.04 -13.29 -0.34
N GLN A 650 27.26 -12.24 -0.59
CA GLN A 650 26.52 -11.49 0.42
C GLN A 650 25.30 -10.80 -0.22
N ILE A 651 24.39 -10.30 0.61
CA ILE A 651 23.33 -9.38 0.20
C ILE A 651 23.51 -8.06 0.94
N HIS A 652 23.02 -6.97 0.35
CA HIS A 652 23.03 -5.65 0.99
C HIS A 652 21.61 -5.28 1.38
N VAL A 653 21.42 -4.94 2.66
CA VAL A 653 20.18 -4.33 3.15
C VAL A 653 20.39 -2.82 3.16
N ARG A 654 19.68 -2.10 2.31
CA ARG A 654 19.75 -0.64 2.23
C ARG A 654 18.54 -0.01 2.89
N ALA A 655 18.77 0.95 3.78
CA ALA A 655 17.75 1.83 4.30
C ALA A 655 18.01 3.25 3.79
N VAL A 656 17.15 3.75 2.90
CA VAL A 656 17.32 5.06 2.25
C VAL A 656 16.13 5.95 2.60
N SER A 657 16.38 7.14 3.15
CA SER A 657 15.29 8.10 3.41
C SER A 657 14.56 8.48 2.13
N ASP A 658 13.26 8.73 2.18
CA ASP A 658 12.48 9.25 1.05
C ASP A 658 12.77 10.74 0.75
N ARG A 659 13.23 11.50 1.75
CA ARG A 659 13.28 12.97 1.71
C ARG A 659 14.66 13.58 1.92
N TRP A 660 15.52 12.86 2.63
CA TRP A 660 16.83 13.37 3.07
C TRP A 660 17.94 12.84 2.15
N LEU A 661 18.74 13.76 1.62
CA LEU A 661 20.01 13.42 0.96
C LEU A 661 21.02 13.01 2.03
N GLY A 662 21.82 11.97 1.80
CA GLY A 662 22.83 11.47 2.74
C GLY A 662 22.30 10.67 3.94
N ALA A 663 20.98 10.51 4.06
CA ALA A 663 20.36 9.58 5.01
C ALA A 663 20.18 8.21 4.35
N GLU A 664 21.29 7.48 4.26
CA GLU A 664 21.37 6.11 3.74
C GLU A 664 22.27 5.28 4.65
N THR A 665 21.85 4.06 4.94
CA THR A 665 22.64 3.06 5.65
C THR A 665 22.63 1.76 4.86
N VAL A 666 23.78 1.09 4.78
CA VAL A 666 23.96 -0.17 4.05
C VAL A 666 24.51 -1.22 5.00
N THR A 667 23.72 -2.25 5.29
CA THR A 667 24.14 -3.37 6.13
C THR A 667 24.44 -4.58 5.24
N PRO A 668 25.71 -5.04 5.14
CA PRO A 668 26.03 -6.28 4.44
C PRO A 668 25.65 -7.50 5.28
N VAL A 669 25.03 -8.49 4.64
CA VAL A 669 24.68 -9.78 5.26
C VAL A 669 25.40 -10.88 4.49
N SER A 670 26.41 -11.48 5.14
CA SER A 670 27.26 -12.51 4.53
C SER A 670 26.55 -13.85 4.46
N PHE A 671 26.73 -14.56 3.35
CA PHE A 671 26.29 -15.94 3.19
C PHE A 671 27.41 -16.97 3.37
N GLN A 672 28.60 -16.55 3.81
CA GLN A 672 29.76 -17.43 3.98
C GLN A 672 29.51 -18.59 4.95
N HIS A 673 28.73 -18.36 6.01
CA HIS A 673 28.36 -19.36 7.02
C HIS A 673 26.92 -19.86 6.88
N LEU A 674 26.26 -19.54 5.74
CA LEU A 674 24.88 -19.94 5.49
C LEU A 674 24.84 -21.41 5.05
N ILE A 675 24.36 -22.28 5.95
CA ILE A 675 24.13 -23.69 5.63
C ILE A 675 22.71 -23.84 5.12
N ARG A 676 22.58 -24.25 3.86
CA ARG A 676 21.29 -24.61 3.27
C ARG A 676 20.90 -26.02 3.72
N PRO A 677 19.68 -26.23 4.22
CA PRO A 677 19.25 -27.55 4.64
C PRO A 677 18.98 -28.44 3.41
N ASP A 678 19.65 -29.59 3.35
CA ASP A 678 19.55 -30.59 2.27
C ASP A 678 18.28 -31.48 2.41
N THR A 679 17.13 -30.82 2.59
CA THR A 679 15.87 -31.51 2.89
C THR A 679 15.14 -31.86 1.60
N GLU A 680 15.41 -33.03 1.04
CA GLU A 680 14.57 -33.58 -0.02
C GLU A 680 13.20 -33.97 0.55
N SER A 681 12.14 -33.45 -0.07
CA SER A 681 10.77 -33.78 0.33
C SER A 681 10.41 -35.18 -0.11
N VAL A 682 10.31 -36.11 0.85
CA VAL A 682 9.88 -37.48 0.60
C VAL A 682 8.36 -37.52 0.54
N TYR A 683 7.82 -37.84 -0.63
CA TYR A 683 6.39 -38.02 -0.84
C TYR A 683 6.04 -39.48 -1.05
N THR A 684 4.93 -39.92 -0.45
CA THR A 684 4.32 -41.21 -0.70
C THR A 684 3.41 -41.11 -1.91
N ASP A 685 3.69 -41.92 -2.93
CA ASP A 685 2.79 -42.06 -4.07
C ASP A 685 1.50 -42.76 -3.66
N LEU A 686 0.38 -42.26 -4.17
CA LEU A 686 -0.91 -42.91 -4.00
C LEU A 686 -0.97 -44.12 -4.94
N LEU A 687 -0.99 -45.31 -4.36
CA LEU A 687 -1.08 -46.55 -5.10
C LEU A 687 -2.49 -46.74 -5.65
N ASN A 688 -2.59 -47.24 -6.88
CA ASN A 688 -3.87 -47.60 -7.49
C ASN A 688 -4.35 -48.96 -6.94
N LEU A 689 -4.74 -48.98 -5.67
CA LEU A 689 -5.25 -50.16 -4.98
C LEU A 689 -6.74 -50.34 -5.26
N GLN A 690 -7.19 -51.59 -5.20
CA GLN A 690 -8.61 -51.90 -5.22
C GLN A 690 -9.29 -51.28 -3.98
N PRO A 691 -10.39 -50.51 -4.12
CA PRO A 691 -11.06 -49.89 -2.98
C PRO A 691 -11.40 -50.92 -1.90
N LEU A 692 -10.98 -50.64 -0.66
CA LEU A 692 -11.15 -51.57 0.44
C LEU A 692 -12.58 -51.50 1.00
N PRO A 693 -13.36 -52.59 0.99
CA PRO A 693 -14.70 -52.58 1.57
C PRO A 693 -14.66 -52.55 3.09
N ILE A 694 -15.72 -52.02 3.73
CA ILE A 694 -15.85 -51.99 5.20
C ILE A 694 -15.76 -53.38 5.86
N SER A 695 -16.12 -54.45 5.13
CA SER A 695 -15.99 -55.84 5.59
C SER A 695 -14.56 -56.28 5.90
N ALA A 696 -13.56 -55.49 5.49
CA ALA A 696 -12.16 -55.71 5.87
C ALA A 696 -11.91 -55.52 7.38
N LEU A 697 -12.80 -54.83 8.10
CA LEU A 697 -12.68 -54.62 9.55
C LEU A 697 -12.87 -55.93 10.34
N LYS A 698 -13.62 -56.89 9.79
CA LYS A 698 -13.96 -58.19 10.43
C LYS A 698 -14.55 -58.01 11.83
N ASN A 699 -15.38 -56.99 11.99
CA ASN A 699 -16.04 -56.68 13.25
C ASN A 699 -17.45 -56.11 12.94
N PRO A 700 -18.53 -56.89 13.19
CA PRO A 700 -19.89 -56.49 12.83
C PRO A 700 -20.32 -55.14 13.42
N ALA A 701 -19.89 -54.82 14.65
CA ALA A 701 -20.27 -53.56 15.29
C ALA A 701 -19.59 -52.34 14.63
N LEU A 702 -18.34 -52.50 14.18
CA LEU A 702 -17.64 -51.44 13.44
C LEU A 702 -18.17 -51.33 12.01
N GLU A 703 -18.47 -52.46 11.36
CA GLU A 703 -19.05 -52.49 10.01
C GLU A 703 -20.40 -51.76 9.96
N GLU A 704 -21.30 -52.01 10.92
CA GLU A 704 -22.58 -51.30 11.03
C GLU A 704 -22.40 -49.79 11.22
N LEU A 705 -21.36 -49.40 11.95
CA LEU A 705 -21.04 -48.00 12.24
C LEU A 705 -20.57 -47.25 11.00
N TYR A 706 -19.68 -47.85 10.20
CA TYR A 706 -19.15 -47.23 8.97
C TYR A 706 -20.13 -47.33 7.79
N ALA A 707 -20.96 -48.38 7.72
CA ALA A 707 -21.97 -48.56 6.66
C ALA A 707 -22.94 -47.37 6.55
N LYS A 708 -23.14 -46.61 7.63
CA LYS A 708 -23.97 -45.39 7.64
C LYS A 708 -23.33 -44.21 6.89
N ARG A 709 -22.04 -44.27 6.54
CA ARG A 709 -21.29 -43.17 5.90
C ARG A 709 -20.77 -43.52 4.52
N PHE A 710 -20.20 -44.71 4.34
CA PHE A 710 -19.60 -45.15 3.09
C PHE A 710 -19.46 -46.68 3.02
N GLU A 711 -19.40 -47.22 1.81
CA GLU A 711 -19.22 -48.66 1.55
C GLU A 711 -17.74 -49.06 1.42
N PHE A 712 -16.92 -48.16 0.89
CA PHE A 712 -15.49 -48.36 0.65
C PHE A 712 -14.67 -47.25 1.30
N PHE A 713 -13.52 -47.62 1.85
CA PHE A 713 -12.51 -46.66 2.26
C PHE A 713 -11.95 -45.93 1.04
N ASN A 714 -11.60 -44.65 1.20
CA ASN A 714 -10.98 -43.90 0.11
C ASN A 714 -9.58 -44.45 -0.23
N PRO A 715 -8.97 -44.08 -1.38
CA PRO A 715 -7.69 -44.65 -1.80
C PRO A 715 -6.56 -44.48 -0.77
N MET A 716 -6.46 -43.31 -0.13
CA MET A 716 -5.48 -43.03 0.91
C MET A 716 -5.70 -43.97 2.12
N GLN A 717 -6.94 -44.05 2.61
CA GLN A 717 -7.34 -44.91 3.73
C GLN A 717 -7.08 -46.39 3.43
N THR A 718 -7.33 -46.83 2.20
CA THR A 718 -7.05 -48.20 1.73
C THR A 718 -5.56 -48.52 1.82
N GLN A 719 -4.69 -47.61 1.38
CA GLN A 719 -3.24 -47.79 1.40
C GLN A 719 -2.67 -47.85 2.83
N ILE A 720 -3.19 -47.04 3.74
CA ILE A 720 -2.71 -46.98 5.14
C ILE A 720 -3.39 -47.99 6.07
N PHE A 721 -4.45 -48.67 5.61
CA PHE A 721 -5.31 -49.52 6.45
C PHE A 721 -4.52 -50.60 7.17
N HIS A 722 -3.65 -51.33 6.46
CA HIS A 722 -2.89 -52.44 7.04
C HIS A 722 -2.01 -51.96 8.20
N THR A 723 -1.25 -50.89 8.01
CA THR A 723 -0.36 -50.33 9.03
C THR A 723 -1.14 -49.78 10.23
N LEU A 724 -2.29 -49.13 10.02
CA LEU A 724 -3.06 -48.58 11.13
C LEU A 724 -3.82 -49.65 11.92
N TYR A 725 -4.45 -50.61 11.24
CA TYR A 725 -5.39 -51.55 11.83
C TYR A 725 -4.76 -52.89 12.26
N HIS A 726 -3.63 -53.30 11.68
CA HIS A 726 -2.99 -54.59 11.97
C HIS A 726 -1.65 -54.50 12.69
N THR A 727 -0.92 -53.37 12.62
CA THR A 727 0.43 -53.29 13.19
C THR A 727 0.51 -52.33 14.38
N PRO A 728 1.46 -52.55 15.33
CA PRO A 728 1.74 -51.63 16.43
C PRO A 728 2.57 -50.40 16.03
N ALA A 729 2.91 -50.24 14.75
CA ALA A 729 3.89 -49.25 14.32
C ALA A 729 3.41 -47.81 14.61
N ASN A 730 4.34 -46.95 15.02
CA ASN A 730 4.12 -45.51 15.02
C ASN A 730 3.93 -45.04 13.59
N VAL A 731 3.02 -44.09 13.39
CA VAL A 731 2.63 -43.61 12.06
C VAL A 731 2.69 -42.09 12.03
N LEU A 732 3.28 -41.56 10.95
CA LEU A 732 3.14 -40.16 10.57
C LEU A 732 2.33 -40.11 9.27
N LEU A 733 1.15 -39.52 9.33
CA LEU A 733 0.25 -39.33 8.21
C LEU A 733 0.21 -37.84 7.82
N GLY A 734 1.00 -37.46 6.83
CA GLY A 734 0.88 -36.19 6.12
C GLY A 734 -0.11 -36.32 4.97
N SER A 735 -1.25 -35.64 5.06
CA SER A 735 -2.19 -35.53 3.94
C SER A 735 -3.02 -34.24 4.03
N PRO A 736 -3.43 -33.67 2.89
CA PRO A 736 -4.17 -32.42 2.88
C PRO A 736 -5.50 -32.50 3.64
N THR A 737 -5.99 -31.36 4.12
CA THR A 737 -7.30 -31.28 4.78
C THR A 737 -8.41 -31.76 3.83
N GLY A 738 -9.34 -32.56 4.36
CA GLY A 738 -10.39 -33.21 3.56
C GLY A 738 -10.05 -34.61 3.05
N SER A 739 -8.82 -35.12 3.22
CA SER A 739 -8.44 -36.47 2.77
C SER A 739 -8.93 -37.61 3.69
N GLY A 740 -9.63 -37.30 4.78
CA GLY A 740 -10.23 -38.30 5.67
C GLY A 740 -9.32 -38.82 6.79
N LYS A 741 -8.40 -37.96 7.29
CA LYS A 741 -7.49 -38.24 8.43
C LYS A 741 -8.20 -38.75 9.69
N THR A 742 -9.41 -38.27 9.96
CA THR A 742 -10.19 -38.70 11.13
C THR A 742 -10.45 -40.21 11.15
N VAL A 743 -10.70 -40.83 9.99
CA VAL A 743 -10.88 -42.29 9.91
C VAL A 743 -9.56 -43.02 10.20
N ALA A 744 -8.41 -42.44 9.82
CA ALA A 744 -7.10 -43.00 10.14
C ALA A 744 -6.86 -43.04 11.67
N ALA A 745 -7.25 -41.98 12.38
CA ALA A 745 -7.24 -41.96 13.85
C ALA A 745 -8.11 -43.08 14.44
N GLU A 746 -9.33 -43.26 13.92
CA GLU A 746 -10.24 -44.32 14.37
C GLU A 746 -9.66 -45.72 14.16
N LEU A 747 -9.03 -45.99 13.01
CA LEU A 747 -8.39 -47.30 12.74
C LEU A 747 -7.28 -47.62 13.76
N ALA A 748 -6.47 -46.63 14.14
CA ALA A 748 -5.45 -46.81 15.17
C ALA A 748 -6.06 -47.08 16.56
N MET A 749 -7.18 -46.42 16.88
CA MET A 749 -7.92 -46.66 18.13
C MET A 749 -8.44 -48.09 18.22
N TRP A 750 -8.99 -48.62 17.13
CA TRP A 750 -9.51 -49.98 17.11
C TRP A 750 -8.40 -51.02 17.28
N TRP A 751 -7.22 -50.78 16.72
CA TRP A 751 -6.05 -51.60 17.03
C TRP A 751 -5.71 -51.55 18.52
N ALA A 752 -5.69 -50.36 19.14
CA ALA A 752 -5.33 -50.20 20.54
C ALA A 752 -6.31 -50.93 21.48
N PHE A 753 -7.62 -50.83 21.24
CA PHE A 753 -8.63 -51.51 22.04
C PHE A 753 -8.63 -53.03 21.84
N ARG A 754 -8.31 -53.52 20.63
CA ARG A 754 -8.23 -54.95 20.33
C ARG A 754 -6.99 -55.60 20.98
N GLU A 755 -5.82 -55.01 20.78
CA GLU A 755 -4.55 -55.60 21.23
C GLU A 755 -4.21 -55.28 22.69
N ARG A 756 -4.71 -54.16 23.22
CA ARG A 756 -4.50 -53.75 24.62
C ARG A 756 -5.83 -53.40 25.31
N PRO A 757 -6.61 -54.41 25.71
CA PRO A 757 -7.85 -54.19 26.45
C PRO A 757 -7.57 -53.41 27.75
N LYS A 758 -8.49 -52.50 28.12
CA LYS A 758 -8.38 -51.60 29.30
C LYS A 758 -7.26 -50.55 29.23
N SER A 759 -6.61 -50.39 28.08
CA SER A 759 -5.69 -49.29 27.85
C SER A 759 -6.44 -48.01 27.48
N LYS A 760 -5.73 -46.87 27.57
CA LYS A 760 -6.30 -45.55 27.30
C LYS A 760 -5.80 -45.00 25.97
N VAL A 761 -6.71 -44.34 25.25
CA VAL A 761 -6.40 -43.55 24.05
C VAL A 761 -6.45 -42.07 24.39
N VAL A 762 -5.42 -41.33 24.00
CA VAL A 762 -5.37 -39.87 24.13
C VAL A 762 -5.38 -39.26 22.74
N TYR A 763 -6.34 -38.38 22.47
CA TYR A 763 -6.40 -37.58 21.25
C TYR A 763 -6.15 -36.12 21.61
N ILE A 764 -5.08 -35.56 21.05
CA ILE A 764 -4.63 -34.20 21.27
C ILE A 764 -5.00 -33.39 20.03
N ALA A 765 -5.89 -32.41 20.20
CA ALA A 765 -6.25 -31.47 19.15
C ALA A 765 -5.67 -30.08 19.47
N PRO A 766 -5.17 -29.32 18.48
CA PRO A 766 -4.48 -28.06 18.72
C PRO A 766 -5.39 -26.95 19.26
N MET A 767 -6.71 -27.06 19.02
CA MET A 767 -7.70 -26.05 19.37
C MET A 767 -8.90 -26.64 20.08
N LYS A 768 -9.48 -25.87 21.01
CA LYS A 768 -10.71 -26.24 21.73
C LYS A 768 -11.89 -26.50 20.78
N ALA A 769 -11.96 -25.79 19.65
CA ALA A 769 -13.05 -25.97 18.69
C ALA A 769 -13.03 -27.38 18.07
N LEU A 770 -11.85 -27.87 17.66
CA LEU A 770 -11.66 -29.24 17.19
C LEU A 770 -11.95 -30.28 18.29
N VAL A 771 -11.56 -30.00 19.54
CA VAL A 771 -11.92 -30.86 20.68
C VAL A 771 -13.44 -31.00 20.79
N ARG A 772 -14.18 -29.88 20.80
CA ARG A 772 -15.65 -29.91 20.91
C ARG A 772 -16.31 -30.61 19.72
N GLU A 773 -15.81 -30.39 18.50
CA GLU A 773 -16.28 -31.09 17.31
C GLU A 773 -16.12 -32.62 17.48
N ARG A 774 -14.94 -33.08 17.90
CA ARG A 774 -14.64 -34.50 18.06
C ARG A 774 -15.39 -35.13 19.23
N VAL A 775 -15.57 -34.44 20.35
CA VAL A 775 -16.40 -34.91 21.47
C VAL A 775 -17.85 -35.11 21.02
N LYS A 776 -18.41 -34.18 20.24
CA LYS A 776 -19.78 -34.29 19.72
C LYS A 776 -19.92 -35.47 18.75
N ASP A 777 -18.99 -35.62 17.80
CA ASP A 777 -18.99 -36.72 16.82
C ASP A 777 -18.73 -38.07 17.50
N TRP A 778 -17.56 -38.26 18.12
CA TRP A 778 -17.17 -39.54 18.70
C TRP A 778 -18.03 -39.94 19.91
N GLY A 779 -18.54 -38.98 20.68
CA GLY A 779 -19.44 -39.27 21.79
C GLY A 779 -20.73 -39.97 21.35
N VAL A 780 -21.40 -39.43 20.33
CA VAL A 780 -22.67 -39.98 19.82
C VAL A 780 -22.43 -41.19 18.92
N ARG A 781 -21.41 -41.13 18.04
CA ARG A 781 -21.19 -42.13 16.99
C ARG A 781 -20.39 -43.34 17.47
N LEU A 782 -19.33 -43.13 18.25
CA LEU A 782 -18.38 -44.20 18.63
C LEU A 782 -18.60 -44.68 20.06
N ALA A 783 -18.56 -43.76 21.02
CA ALA A 783 -18.47 -44.10 22.43
C ALA A 783 -19.76 -44.75 22.96
N ARG A 784 -20.93 -44.11 22.71
CA ARG A 784 -22.23 -44.64 23.17
C ARG A 784 -22.58 -46.01 22.57
N PRO A 785 -22.47 -46.25 21.24
CA PRO A 785 -22.86 -47.54 20.66
C PRO A 785 -21.93 -48.69 21.06
N LEU A 786 -20.65 -48.41 21.32
CA LEU A 786 -19.64 -49.42 21.67
C LEU A 786 -19.44 -49.56 23.20
N GLY A 787 -20.17 -48.81 24.02
CA GLY A 787 -20.06 -48.83 25.48
C GLY A 787 -18.75 -48.28 26.03
N LEU A 788 -18.03 -47.45 25.27
CA LEU A 788 -16.78 -46.81 25.68
C LEU A 788 -17.05 -45.50 26.43
N LYS A 789 -16.19 -45.18 27.40
CA LYS A 789 -16.26 -43.92 28.16
C LYS A 789 -15.35 -42.87 27.52
N LEU A 790 -15.95 -41.80 27.00
CA LEU A 790 -15.23 -40.66 26.42
C LEU A 790 -15.28 -39.47 27.38
N VAL A 791 -14.13 -38.81 27.57
CA VAL A 791 -14.03 -37.60 28.40
C VAL A 791 -13.39 -36.44 27.63
N GLU A 792 -13.97 -35.25 27.78
CA GLU A 792 -13.36 -33.98 27.36
C GLU A 792 -12.49 -33.44 28.49
N LEU A 793 -11.27 -33.04 28.16
CA LEU A 793 -10.33 -32.45 29.09
C LEU A 793 -9.77 -31.15 28.51
N THR A 794 -10.34 -30.03 28.93
CA THR A 794 -9.97 -28.70 28.41
C THR A 794 -9.78 -27.69 29.54
N GLY A 795 -9.40 -26.45 29.19
CA GLY A 795 -9.42 -25.32 30.13
C GLY A 795 -10.77 -25.07 30.78
N ASP A 796 -11.85 -25.37 30.07
CA ASP A 796 -13.22 -25.04 30.48
C ASP A 796 -13.92 -26.22 31.16
N ASN A 797 -13.40 -27.44 30.97
CA ASN A 797 -13.94 -28.68 31.53
C ASN A 797 -12.81 -29.49 32.18
N THR A 798 -12.78 -29.47 33.52
CA THR A 798 -11.81 -30.23 34.34
C THR A 798 -12.55 -31.34 35.09
N PRO A 799 -12.74 -32.50 34.47
CA PRO A 799 -13.41 -33.63 35.11
C PRO A 799 -12.61 -34.16 36.31
N ASP A 800 -13.32 -34.76 37.27
CA ASP A 800 -12.72 -35.38 38.45
C ASP A 800 -11.70 -36.47 38.06
N THR A 801 -10.68 -36.67 38.91
CA THR A 801 -9.61 -37.64 38.66
C THR A 801 -10.16 -39.06 38.46
N ARG A 802 -11.26 -39.41 39.13
CA ARG A 802 -11.97 -40.69 38.95
C ARG A 802 -12.53 -40.85 37.54
N THR A 803 -13.14 -39.80 37.00
CA THR A 803 -13.71 -39.80 35.64
C THR A 803 -12.62 -39.98 34.59
N ILE A 804 -11.46 -39.37 34.78
CA ILE A 804 -10.28 -39.54 33.90
C ILE A 804 -9.72 -40.97 34.02
N GLN A 805 -9.66 -41.50 35.23
CA GLN A 805 -9.20 -42.87 35.49
C GLN A 805 -10.15 -43.91 34.90
N ASP A 806 -11.44 -43.63 34.81
CA ASP A 806 -12.44 -44.52 34.21
C ASP A 806 -12.58 -44.37 32.69
N ALA A 807 -12.05 -43.31 32.08
CA ALA A 807 -12.22 -43.04 30.64
C ALA A 807 -11.37 -43.98 29.76
N ASP A 808 -11.95 -44.43 28.64
CA ASP A 808 -11.23 -45.18 27.59
C ASP A 808 -10.61 -44.22 26.56
N ILE A 809 -11.32 -43.12 26.26
CA ILE A 809 -10.92 -42.09 25.28
C ILE A 809 -10.84 -40.73 25.98
N ILE A 810 -9.68 -40.09 25.90
CA ILE A 810 -9.43 -38.75 26.43
C ILE A 810 -9.19 -37.80 25.26
N ILE A 811 -10.07 -36.82 25.07
CA ILE A 811 -9.90 -35.76 24.06
C ILE A 811 -9.46 -34.49 24.78
N THR A 812 -8.29 -33.96 24.43
CA THR A 812 -7.63 -32.88 25.17
C THR A 812 -6.90 -31.89 24.26
N THR A 813 -6.51 -30.74 24.82
CA THR A 813 -5.55 -29.82 24.19
C THR A 813 -4.12 -30.13 24.65
N PRO A 814 -3.07 -29.67 23.92
CA PRO A 814 -1.68 -29.89 24.31
C PRO A 814 -1.38 -29.39 25.72
N GLU A 815 -1.81 -28.18 26.07
CA GLU A 815 -1.49 -27.54 27.35
C GLU A 815 -2.04 -28.33 28.54
N LYS A 816 -3.25 -28.87 28.40
CA LYS A 816 -3.87 -29.72 29.45
C LYS A 816 -3.20 -31.07 29.56
N TRP A 817 -2.79 -31.66 28.44
CA TRP A 817 -2.09 -32.92 28.47
C TRP A 817 -0.65 -32.79 29.01
N ASP A 818 0.07 -31.72 28.67
CA ASP A 818 1.38 -31.40 29.23
C ASP A 818 1.28 -31.27 30.76
N GLY A 819 0.39 -30.42 31.26
CA GLY A 819 0.20 -30.24 32.70
C GLY A 819 -0.17 -31.54 33.44
N ILE A 820 -0.81 -32.49 32.76
CA ILE A 820 -1.15 -33.79 33.36
C ILE A 820 -0.01 -34.79 33.31
N SER A 821 0.73 -34.81 32.22
CA SER A 821 1.80 -35.78 31.96
C SER A 821 3.11 -35.45 32.68
N ARG A 822 3.30 -34.22 33.16
CA ARG A 822 4.45 -33.85 34.02
C ARG A 822 4.61 -34.76 35.25
N SER A 823 3.51 -35.15 35.90
CA SER A 823 3.52 -36.03 37.09
C SER A 823 3.17 -37.49 36.75
N TRP A 824 3.71 -38.01 35.64
CA TRP A 824 3.39 -39.37 35.17
C TRP A 824 3.85 -40.48 36.15
N GLN A 825 4.86 -40.22 36.98
CA GLN A 825 5.35 -41.16 37.99
C GLN A 825 4.26 -41.46 39.04
N THR A 826 3.53 -40.43 39.49
CA THR A 826 2.47 -40.55 40.50
C THR A 826 1.11 -40.92 39.88
N ARG A 827 0.87 -40.56 38.60
CA ARG A 827 -0.43 -40.74 37.93
C ARG A 827 -0.50 -42.04 37.13
N GLY A 828 -1.06 -43.08 37.75
CA GLY A 828 -1.19 -44.41 37.14
C GLY A 828 -1.90 -44.45 35.78
N TYR A 829 -2.89 -43.58 35.54
CA TYR A 829 -3.62 -43.53 34.28
C TYR A 829 -2.78 -43.01 33.10
N VAL A 830 -1.73 -42.21 33.33
CA VAL A 830 -0.81 -41.76 32.27
C VAL A 830 0.03 -42.95 31.78
N ARG A 831 0.43 -43.84 32.68
CA ARG A 831 1.17 -45.08 32.36
C ARG A 831 0.32 -46.16 31.68
N GLN A 832 -1.00 -46.02 31.70
CA GLN A 832 -1.95 -46.94 31.04
C GLN A 832 -2.29 -46.53 29.59
N VAL A 833 -1.74 -45.41 29.11
CA VAL A 833 -1.93 -44.95 27.73
C VAL A 833 -1.22 -45.90 26.78
N SER A 834 -1.94 -46.43 25.80
CA SER A 834 -1.39 -47.29 24.74
C SER A 834 -1.25 -46.57 23.40
N LEU A 835 -2.04 -45.52 23.17
CA LEU A 835 -2.07 -44.76 21.93
C LEU A 835 -2.22 -43.27 22.23
N VAL A 836 -1.33 -42.48 21.63
CA VAL A 836 -1.44 -41.02 21.57
C VAL A 836 -1.60 -40.60 20.12
N ILE A 837 -2.70 -39.93 19.83
CA ILE A 837 -3.02 -39.36 18.52
C ILE A 837 -2.84 -37.85 18.62
N ILE A 838 -2.03 -37.31 17.72
CA ILE A 838 -1.75 -35.88 17.64
C ILE A 838 -2.31 -35.40 16.32
N ASP A 839 -3.38 -34.62 16.39
CA ASP A 839 -3.94 -34.00 15.20
C ASP A 839 -3.19 -32.70 14.86
N GLU A 840 -2.98 -32.48 13.57
CA GLU A 840 -2.30 -31.33 12.99
C GLU A 840 -0.92 -31.04 13.61
N ILE A 841 -0.08 -32.06 13.69
CA ILE A 841 1.27 -32.01 14.29
C ILE A 841 2.22 -31.01 13.62
N HIS A 842 1.99 -30.61 12.36
CA HIS A 842 2.76 -29.54 11.71
C HIS A 842 2.63 -28.19 12.41
N LEU A 843 1.60 -27.98 13.24
CA LEU A 843 1.49 -26.79 14.10
C LEU A 843 2.58 -26.72 15.18
N LEU A 844 3.48 -27.71 15.22
CA LEU A 844 4.75 -27.64 15.93
C LEU A 844 5.60 -26.43 15.52
N ALA A 845 5.41 -25.89 14.31
CA ALA A 845 6.12 -24.68 13.88
C ALA A 845 5.52 -23.36 14.45
N GLY A 846 4.35 -23.41 15.11
CA GLY A 846 3.71 -22.23 15.68
C GLY A 846 3.99 -22.02 17.17
N ASP A 847 3.41 -20.98 17.76
CA ASP A 847 3.65 -20.57 19.17
C ASP A 847 3.39 -21.68 20.20
N ARG A 848 2.49 -22.63 19.90
CA ARG A 848 2.15 -23.77 20.80
C ARG A 848 3.01 -25.01 20.55
N GLY A 849 3.90 -24.94 19.58
CA GLY A 849 4.75 -26.05 19.15
C GLY A 849 5.66 -26.61 20.23
N PRO A 850 6.34 -25.79 21.06
CA PRO A 850 7.20 -26.28 22.13
C PRO A 850 6.49 -27.22 23.10
N ILE A 851 5.23 -26.94 23.43
CA ILE A 851 4.41 -27.78 24.31
C ILE A 851 4.16 -29.15 23.65
N LEU A 852 3.81 -29.14 22.36
CA LEU A 852 3.55 -30.37 21.62
C LEU A 852 4.81 -31.23 21.48
N GLU A 853 5.93 -30.58 21.24
CA GLU A 853 7.25 -31.21 21.16
C GLU A 853 7.60 -31.92 22.48
N ILE A 854 7.47 -31.22 23.60
CA ILE A 854 7.76 -31.74 24.93
C ILE A 854 6.85 -32.92 25.28
N ILE A 855 5.56 -32.88 24.91
CA ILE A 855 4.64 -34.01 25.11
C ILE A 855 5.15 -35.27 24.42
N VAL A 856 5.51 -35.17 23.13
CA VAL A 856 5.99 -36.33 22.36
C VAL A 856 7.29 -36.85 22.92
N SER A 857 8.25 -35.97 23.21
CA SER A 857 9.52 -36.33 23.81
C SER A 857 9.34 -37.04 25.16
N ARG A 858 8.42 -36.54 26.01
CA ARG A 858 8.08 -37.19 27.29
C ARG A 858 7.42 -38.55 27.09
N MET A 859 6.52 -38.70 26.12
CA MET A 859 5.88 -40.01 25.84
C MET A 859 6.89 -41.05 25.36
N ASN A 860 7.85 -40.64 24.52
CA ASN A 860 8.97 -41.48 24.10
C ASN A 860 9.86 -41.87 25.29
N TYR A 861 10.17 -40.92 26.17
CA TYR A 861 10.92 -41.18 27.40
C TYR A 861 10.19 -42.18 28.32
N ILE A 862 8.90 -41.97 28.57
CA ILE A 862 8.06 -42.87 29.38
C ILE A 862 8.02 -44.28 28.77
N ALA A 863 7.87 -44.40 27.44
CA ALA A 863 7.85 -45.68 26.75
C ALA A 863 9.18 -46.43 26.91
N SER A 864 10.31 -45.72 26.90
CA SER A 864 11.64 -46.28 27.16
C SER A 864 11.78 -46.76 28.62
N SER A 865 11.29 -45.99 29.58
CA SER A 865 11.43 -46.29 31.02
C SER A 865 10.45 -47.35 31.56
N THR A 866 9.25 -47.50 30.99
CA THR A 866 8.17 -48.29 31.61
C THR A 866 7.94 -49.68 31.00
N LYS A 867 8.76 -50.13 30.04
CA LYS A 867 8.57 -51.37 29.23
C LYS A 867 7.23 -51.48 28.48
N ASN A 868 6.31 -50.53 28.67
CA ASN A 868 5.04 -50.43 27.96
C ASN A 868 5.23 -49.51 26.75
N ALA A 869 5.29 -50.08 25.54
CA ALA A 869 5.44 -49.29 24.33
C ALA A 869 4.19 -48.43 24.08
N VAL A 870 4.31 -47.12 23.98
CA VAL A 870 3.21 -46.22 23.60
C VAL A 870 3.23 -46.04 22.08
N ARG A 871 2.10 -46.32 21.41
CA ARG A 871 1.95 -46.08 19.97
C ARG A 871 1.68 -44.59 19.73
N LEU A 872 2.42 -43.98 18.81
CA LEU A 872 2.24 -42.59 18.41
C LEU A 872 1.67 -42.49 16.99
N LEU A 873 0.60 -41.71 16.83
CA LEU A 873 0.04 -41.35 15.53
C LEU A 873 0.09 -39.83 15.38
N GLY A 874 1.00 -39.33 14.55
CA GLY A 874 1.02 -37.93 14.13
C GLY A 874 0.21 -37.75 12.85
N MET A 875 -0.77 -36.87 12.85
CA MET A 875 -1.53 -36.48 11.66
C MET A 875 -1.18 -35.06 11.28
N SER A 876 -0.97 -34.81 9.99
CA SER A 876 -0.47 -33.54 9.48
C SER A 876 -1.02 -33.23 8.09
N THR A 877 -0.82 -32.00 7.63
CA THR A 877 -0.74 -31.69 6.19
C THR A 877 0.56 -32.25 5.59
N ALA A 878 0.75 -32.14 4.28
CA ALA A 878 2.00 -32.60 3.67
C ALA A 878 3.16 -31.70 4.14
N CYS A 879 4.17 -32.32 4.74
CA CYS A 879 5.35 -31.61 5.27
C CYS A 879 6.55 -31.83 4.35
N ALA A 880 7.40 -30.80 4.20
CA ALA A 880 8.62 -30.93 3.40
C ALA A 880 9.64 -31.87 4.09
N ASN A 881 9.81 -31.74 5.41
CA ASN A 881 10.76 -32.52 6.21
C ASN A 881 10.09 -33.66 6.99
N ALA A 882 9.16 -34.38 6.36
CA ALA A 882 8.39 -35.46 6.99
C ALA A 882 9.28 -36.59 7.55
N THR A 883 10.44 -36.84 6.95
CA THR A 883 11.41 -37.84 7.42
C THR A 883 11.94 -37.50 8.82
N ASP A 884 12.24 -36.22 9.09
CA ASP A 884 12.75 -35.79 10.39
C ASP A 884 11.68 -35.90 11.48
N LEU A 885 10.44 -35.48 11.17
CA LEU A 885 9.30 -35.67 12.06
C LEU A 885 9.03 -37.16 12.31
N GLY A 886 9.07 -37.98 11.27
CA GLY A 886 8.85 -39.42 11.37
C GLY A 886 9.89 -40.08 12.26
N ASN A 887 11.17 -39.77 12.04
CA ASN A 887 12.26 -40.25 12.87
C ASN A 887 12.07 -39.82 14.33
N TRP A 888 11.56 -38.61 14.59
CA TRP A 888 11.31 -38.07 15.94
C TRP A 888 10.18 -38.79 16.66
N LEU A 889 9.12 -39.10 15.94
CA LEU A 889 8.03 -39.95 16.42
C LEU A 889 8.42 -41.44 16.53
N GLY A 890 9.63 -41.84 16.14
CA GLY A 890 10.07 -43.24 16.13
C GLY A 890 9.38 -44.09 15.06
N VAL A 891 8.99 -43.49 13.94
CA VAL A 891 8.36 -44.16 12.79
C VAL A 891 9.41 -44.93 12.00
N LYS A 892 9.18 -46.23 11.77
CA LYS A 892 10.04 -47.10 10.94
C LYS A 892 9.39 -47.45 9.59
N GLU A 893 8.19 -48.02 9.63
CA GLU A 893 7.45 -48.50 8.45
C GLU A 893 6.13 -47.74 8.22
N GLY A 894 5.87 -46.68 8.99
CA GLY A 894 4.59 -45.96 9.04
C GLY A 894 4.64 -44.51 8.53
N LEU A 895 5.61 -44.16 7.67
CA LEU A 895 5.72 -42.81 7.13
C LEU A 895 4.89 -42.68 5.84
N PHE A 896 3.77 -41.97 5.93
CA PHE A 896 2.89 -41.70 4.80
C PHE A 896 2.74 -40.18 4.60
N ASN A 897 3.42 -39.61 3.61
CA ASN A 897 3.41 -38.17 3.33
C ASN A 897 2.89 -37.91 1.91
N PHE A 898 1.59 -37.75 1.75
CA PHE A 898 0.95 -37.56 0.46
C PHE A 898 1.01 -36.10 0.00
N LYS A 899 1.22 -35.87 -1.31
CA LYS A 899 1.22 -34.53 -1.91
C LYS A 899 -0.12 -33.80 -1.71
N HIS A 900 -0.11 -32.48 -1.72
CA HIS A 900 -1.33 -31.64 -1.61
C HIS A 900 -2.37 -31.90 -2.71
N SER A 901 -1.94 -32.39 -3.87
CA SER A 901 -2.82 -32.79 -4.98
C SER A 901 -3.61 -34.08 -4.69
N VAL A 902 -3.17 -34.89 -3.71
CA VAL A 902 -3.82 -36.15 -3.33
C VAL A 902 -5.02 -35.86 -2.42
N ARG A 903 -6.13 -35.50 -3.06
CA ARG A 903 -7.43 -35.25 -2.41
C ARG A 903 -8.51 -36.10 -3.06
N PRO A 904 -9.53 -36.56 -2.31
CA PRO A 904 -10.69 -37.23 -2.89
C PRO A 904 -11.45 -36.35 -3.89
N VAL A 905 -11.47 -35.03 -3.64
CA VAL A 905 -11.99 -34.02 -4.56
C VAL A 905 -10.82 -33.14 -5.02
N PRO A 906 -10.45 -33.15 -6.31
CA PRO A 906 -9.40 -32.30 -6.86
C PRO A 906 -9.65 -30.82 -6.58
N LEU A 907 -8.58 -30.08 -6.30
CA LEU A 907 -8.62 -28.64 -6.00
C LEU A 907 -7.95 -27.83 -7.12
N GLU A 908 -8.70 -26.93 -7.73
CA GLU A 908 -8.16 -25.91 -8.62
C GLU A 908 -7.78 -24.67 -7.81
N LEU A 909 -6.51 -24.29 -7.86
CA LEU A 909 -5.97 -23.20 -7.06
C LEU A 909 -5.55 -22.02 -7.95
N TYR A 910 -6.06 -20.83 -7.62
CA TYR A 910 -5.70 -19.57 -8.27
C TYR A 910 -5.11 -18.60 -7.24
N ILE A 911 -3.99 -17.97 -7.57
CA ILE A 911 -3.32 -16.98 -6.70
C ILE A 911 -3.24 -15.66 -7.47
N ASP A 912 -3.98 -14.66 -7.00
CA ASP A 912 -3.98 -13.32 -7.58
C ASP A 912 -3.21 -12.36 -6.66
N GLY A 913 -2.17 -11.76 -7.25
CA GLY A 913 -1.40 -10.69 -6.61
C GLY A 913 -2.06 -9.34 -6.86
N PHE A 914 -2.20 -8.56 -5.80
CA PHE A 914 -2.68 -7.19 -5.83
C PHE A 914 -1.52 -6.25 -5.57
N PRO A 915 -1.41 -5.14 -6.33
CA PRO A 915 -0.34 -4.17 -6.12
C PRO A 915 -0.43 -3.60 -4.71
N GLU A 916 0.71 -3.24 -4.14
CA GLU A 916 0.75 -2.58 -2.84
C GLU A 916 0.11 -1.20 -2.94
N VAL A 917 -1.06 -1.06 -2.32
CA VAL A 917 -1.74 0.22 -2.14
C VAL A 917 -1.39 0.75 -0.76
N ARG A 918 -1.14 2.05 -0.65
CA ARG A 918 -0.90 2.68 0.65
C ARG A 918 -2.11 2.47 1.57
N GLY A 919 -1.90 1.66 2.60
CA GLY A 919 -2.90 1.34 3.62
C GLY A 919 -3.73 0.09 3.31
N PHE A 920 -4.07 -0.63 4.38
CA PHE A 920 -4.76 -1.91 4.32
C PHE A 920 -6.22 -1.84 3.85
N CYS A 921 -6.96 -0.80 4.25
CA CYS A 921 -8.39 -0.67 3.89
C CYS A 921 -8.59 -0.52 2.36
N PRO A 922 -7.84 0.37 1.66
CA PRO A 922 -7.86 0.43 0.19
C PRO A 922 -7.50 -0.89 -0.48
N LEU A 923 -6.50 -1.62 0.03
CA LEU A 923 -6.13 -2.94 -0.47
C LEU A 923 -7.28 -3.95 -0.35
N MET A 924 -7.98 -3.97 0.78
CA MET A 924 -9.15 -4.85 0.97
C MET A 924 -10.33 -4.45 0.08
N GLN A 925 -10.47 -3.15 -0.22
CA GLN A 925 -11.54 -2.65 -1.08
C GLN A 925 -11.32 -3.03 -2.55
N SER A 926 -10.08 -2.97 -3.04
CA SER A 926 -9.73 -3.35 -4.42
C SER A 926 -9.98 -4.84 -4.71
N MET A 927 -9.99 -5.68 -3.68
CA MET A 927 -10.27 -7.11 -3.77
C MET A 927 -11.76 -7.46 -3.84
N ASN A 928 -12.69 -6.57 -3.47
CA ASN A 928 -14.13 -6.87 -3.39
C ASN A 928 -14.76 -7.23 -4.76
N ARG A 929 -14.49 -6.42 -5.80
CA ARG A 929 -15.03 -6.66 -7.15
C ARG A 929 -14.47 -7.97 -7.75
N PRO A 930 -13.16 -8.26 -7.66
CA PRO A 930 -12.62 -9.57 -8.00
C PRO A 930 -13.24 -10.74 -7.22
N THR A 931 -13.60 -10.57 -5.95
CA THR A 931 -14.33 -11.60 -5.18
C THR A 931 -15.69 -11.88 -5.80
N PHE A 932 -16.45 -10.84 -6.12
CA PHE A 932 -17.77 -10.99 -6.75
C PHE A 932 -17.68 -11.68 -8.12
N LEU A 933 -16.70 -11.29 -8.95
CA LEU A 933 -16.46 -11.95 -10.24
C LEU A 933 -16.01 -13.40 -10.09
N ALA A 934 -15.22 -13.73 -9.05
CA ALA A 934 -14.82 -15.10 -8.76
C ALA A 934 -16.03 -15.99 -8.45
N VAL A 935 -16.98 -15.48 -7.65
CA VAL A 935 -18.25 -16.18 -7.36
C VAL A 935 -19.02 -16.44 -8.65
N LYS A 936 -19.21 -15.43 -9.49
CA LYS A 936 -19.96 -15.56 -10.76
C LYS A 936 -19.32 -16.57 -11.71
N ASN A 937 -17.99 -16.56 -11.84
CA ASN A 937 -17.28 -17.35 -12.84
C ASN A 937 -17.06 -18.81 -12.40
N HIS A 938 -16.71 -19.03 -11.13
CA HIS A 938 -16.30 -20.36 -10.64
C HIS A 938 -17.38 -21.07 -9.82
N SER A 939 -18.37 -20.36 -9.29
CA SER A 939 -19.39 -20.96 -8.42
C SER A 939 -20.73 -20.24 -8.51
N PRO A 940 -21.36 -20.18 -9.71
CA PRO A 940 -22.56 -19.37 -9.95
C PRO A 940 -23.75 -19.78 -9.09
N ASP A 941 -23.94 -21.09 -8.85
CA ASP A 941 -25.09 -21.69 -8.14
C ASP A 941 -24.69 -22.60 -6.95
N LYS A 942 -23.38 -22.64 -6.62
CA LYS A 942 -22.85 -23.50 -5.55
C LYS A 942 -22.30 -22.68 -4.38
N PRO A 943 -22.26 -23.24 -3.15
CA PRO A 943 -21.85 -22.50 -1.96
C PRO A 943 -20.42 -21.99 -2.01
N VAL A 944 -20.21 -20.79 -1.46
CA VAL A 944 -18.94 -20.08 -1.43
C VAL A 944 -18.62 -19.61 -0.01
N ILE A 945 -17.37 -19.83 0.42
CA ILE A 945 -16.84 -19.22 1.65
C ILE A 945 -15.83 -18.14 1.27
N VAL A 946 -16.02 -16.93 1.80
CA VAL A 946 -15.07 -15.81 1.67
C VAL A 946 -14.42 -15.55 3.02
N PHE A 947 -13.16 -15.96 3.16
CA PHE A 947 -12.37 -15.67 4.36
C PHE A 947 -11.83 -14.24 4.31
N VAL A 948 -12.00 -13.52 5.42
CA VAL A 948 -11.53 -12.15 5.59
C VAL A 948 -10.74 -11.97 6.90
N PRO A 949 -9.81 -11.01 6.95
CA PRO A 949 -8.85 -10.89 8.05
C PRO A 949 -9.42 -10.35 9.36
N SER A 950 -10.59 -9.70 9.33
CA SER A 950 -11.16 -9.09 10.54
C SER A 950 -12.68 -9.14 10.59
N ARG A 951 -13.22 -9.02 11.81
CA ARG A 951 -14.67 -8.95 12.07
C ARG A 951 -15.31 -7.78 11.32
N ARG A 952 -14.67 -6.61 11.33
CA ARG A 952 -15.15 -5.43 10.58
C ARG A 952 -15.19 -5.71 9.08
N GLN A 953 -14.19 -6.42 8.55
CA GLN A 953 -14.11 -6.73 7.14
C GLN A 953 -15.21 -7.70 6.67
N THR A 954 -15.75 -8.56 7.54
CA THR A 954 -16.89 -9.43 7.18
C THR A 954 -18.10 -8.58 6.74
N ARG A 955 -18.47 -7.59 7.54
CA ARG A 955 -19.57 -6.66 7.29
C ARG A 955 -19.31 -5.79 6.06
N LEU A 956 -18.12 -5.21 5.95
CA LEU A 956 -17.77 -4.34 4.81
C LEU A 956 -17.80 -5.11 3.49
N THR A 957 -17.22 -6.31 3.47
CA THR A 957 -17.19 -7.15 2.25
C THR A 957 -18.60 -7.61 1.89
N ALA A 958 -19.42 -8.04 2.86
CA ALA A 958 -20.81 -8.39 2.59
C ALA A 958 -21.59 -7.20 2.02
N LYS A 959 -21.45 -6.00 2.60
CA LYS A 959 -22.09 -4.78 2.10
C LYS A 959 -21.68 -4.46 0.65
N ASP A 960 -20.41 -4.57 0.33
CA ASP A 960 -19.93 -4.33 -1.04
C ASP A 960 -20.44 -5.39 -2.03
N LEU A 961 -20.53 -6.66 -1.61
CA LEU A 961 -21.14 -7.71 -2.43
C LEU A 961 -22.64 -7.45 -2.67
N ILE A 962 -23.38 -6.96 -1.66
CA ILE A 962 -24.79 -6.53 -1.80
C ILE A 962 -24.90 -5.39 -2.80
N ASN A 963 -24.03 -4.39 -2.71
CA ASN A 963 -24.00 -3.26 -3.65
C ASN A 963 -23.77 -3.74 -5.09
N PHE A 964 -22.88 -4.70 -5.31
CA PHE A 964 -22.68 -5.30 -6.64
C PHE A 964 -23.88 -6.12 -7.10
N CYS A 965 -24.57 -6.84 -6.20
CA CYS A 965 -25.84 -7.49 -6.54
C CYS A 965 -26.89 -6.47 -7.00
N GLY A 966 -26.96 -5.30 -6.37
CA GLY A 966 -27.89 -4.22 -6.76
C GLY A 966 -27.66 -3.65 -8.17
N MET A 967 -26.48 -3.87 -8.77
CA MET A 967 -26.18 -3.50 -10.15
C MET A 967 -26.56 -4.57 -11.18
N GLU A 968 -26.92 -5.78 -10.74
CA GLU A 968 -27.29 -6.88 -11.62
C GLU A 968 -28.80 -6.93 -11.86
N ASP A 969 -29.22 -7.58 -12.94
CA ASP A 969 -30.64 -7.77 -13.27
C ASP A 969 -31.40 -8.54 -12.17
N ASN A 970 -30.71 -9.44 -11.46
CA ASN A 970 -31.26 -10.17 -10.31
C ASN A 970 -30.45 -9.90 -9.03
N PRO A 971 -30.89 -8.93 -8.20
CA PRO A 971 -30.21 -8.58 -6.94
C PRO A 971 -30.21 -9.71 -5.89
N ARG A 972 -31.17 -10.65 -5.92
CA ARG A 972 -31.28 -11.73 -4.92
C ARG A 972 -30.79 -13.08 -5.43
N ARG A 973 -29.91 -13.09 -6.45
CA ARG A 973 -29.44 -14.33 -7.11
C ARG A 973 -28.83 -15.40 -6.18
N PHE A 974 -28.27 -15.00 -5.04
CA PHE A 974 -27.59 -15.90 -4.10
C PHE A 974 -28.51 -16.42 -3.00
N LEU A 975 -29.78 -16.03 -3.02
CA LEU A 975 -30.80 -16.48 -2.08
C LEU A 975 -31.57 -17.66 -2.68
N HIS A 976 -31.61 -18.78 -1.97
CA HIS A 976 -32.28 -20.01 -2.39
C HIS A 976 -33.35 -20.43 -1.37
N MET A 977 -34.12 -19.47 -0.89
CA MET A 977 -35.28 -19.69 -0.03
C MET A 977 -36.44 -18.80 -0.47
N ASP A 978 -37.65 -19.27 -0.20
CA ASP A 978 -38.88 -18.52 -0.42
C ASP A 978 -39.06 -17.41 0.63
N GLU A 979 -39.94 -16.45 0.33
CA GLU A 979 -40.07 -15.24 1.12
C GLU A 979 -40.61 -15.52 2.54
N ASP A 980 -41.44 -16.54 2.71
CA ASP A 980 -42.01 -16.93 4.02
C ASP A 980 -40.93 -17.54 4.94
N ASP A 981 -40.13 -18.49 4.41
CA ASP A 981 -38.94 -19.04 5.07
C ASP A 981 -37.96 -17.92 5.45
N LEU A 982 -37.75 -16.95 4.53
CA LEU A 982 -36.85 -15.82 4.76
C LEU A 982 -37.33 -14.97 5.96
N GLN A 983 -38.60 -14.57 5.99
CA GLN A 983 -39.12 -13.72 7.08
C GLN A 983 -39.02 -14.41 8.44
N LEU A 984 -39.28 -15.72 8.50
CA LEU A 984 -39.16 -16.49 9.74
C LEU A 984 -37.72 -16.52 10.25
N ASN A 985 -36.74 -16.67 9.35
CA ASN A 985 -35.33 -16.65 9.72
C ASN A 985 -34.85 -15.23 10.10
N LEU A 986 -35.27 -14.20 9.36
CA LEU A 986 -34.94 -12.79 9.67
C LEU A 986 -35.50 -12.33 11.02
N ALA A 987 -36.60 -12.90 11.49
CA ALA A 987 -37.15 -12.63 12.82
C ALA A 987 -36.30 -13.23 13.96
N ARG A 988 -35.53 -14.28 13.68
CA ARG A 988 -34.64 -14.96 14.65
C ARG A 988 -33.27 -14.27 14.80
N VAL A 989 -32.83 -13.56 13.76
CA VAL A 989 -31.53 -12.87 13.70
C VAL A 989 -31.53 -11.64 14.61
N LYS A 990 -30.48 -11.47 15.41
CA LYS A 990 -30.32 -10.32 16.31
C LYS A 990 -29.42 -9.23 15.73
N ASP A 991 -28.39 -9.61 14.98
CA ASP A 991 -27.46 -8.66 14.36
C ASP A 991 -28.06 -8.03 13.09
N ASP A 992 -28.13 -6.70 13.05
CA ASP A 992 -28.73 -5.96 11.93
C ASP A 992 -27.95 -6.16 10.61
N ALA A 993 -26.63 -6.28 10.67
CA ALA A 993 -25.81 -6.44 9.46
C ALA A 993 -25.97 -7.86 8.89
N LEU A 994 -26.08 -8.88 9.73
CA LEU A 994 -26.43 -10.23 9.31
C LEU A 994 -27.84 -10.28 8.71
N LYS A 995 -28.80 -9.56 9.30
CA LYS A 995 -30.18 -9.48 8.80
C LYS A 995 -30.23 -8.84 7.40
N GLU A 996 -29.49 -7.75 7.19
CA GLU A 996 -29.34 -7.12 5.87
C GLU A 996 -28.71 -8.10 4.87
N ALA A 997 -27.62 -8.79 5.24
CA ALA A 997 -26.90 -9.69 4.35
C ALA A 997 -27.72 -10.92 3.92
N ILE A 998 -28.49 -11.54 4.84
CA ILE A 998 -29.30 -12.73 4.54
C ILE A 998 -30.36 -12.43 3.47
N ASN A 999 -30.91 -11.21 3.41
CA ASN A 999 -31.87 -10.80 2.37
C ASN A 999 -31.32 -10.94 0.93
N PHE A 1000 -30.00 -10.97 0.77
CA PHE A 1000 -29.32 -11.12 -0.51
C PHE A 1000 -28.62 -12.48 -0.64
N GLY A 1001 -28.88 -13.43 0.27
CA GLY A 1001 -28.26 -14.76 0.24
C GLY A 1001 -26.82 -14.80 0.77
N ILE A 1002 -26.44 -13.84 1.63
CA ILE A 1002 -25.09 -13.71 2.19
C ILE A 1002 -25.14 -13.84 3.73
N GLY A 1003 -24.35 -14.75 4.29
CA GLY A 1003 -24.18 -14.94 5.72
C GLY A 1003 -22.89 -14.31 6.26
N LEU A 1004 -22.87 -14.02 7.56
CA LEU A 1004 -21.68 -13.56 8.28
C LEU A 1004 -21.28 -14.58 9.35
N HIS A 1005 -19.98 -14.83 9.53
CA HIS A 1005 -19.48 -15.68 10.60
C HIS A 1005 -18.22 -15.11 11.26
N HIS A 1006 -18.32 -14.72 12.52
CA HIS A 1006 -17.16 -14.30 13.31
C HIS A 1006 -17.41 -14.42 14.81
N ALA A 1007 -16.34 -14.47 15.61
CA ALA A 1007 -16.43 -14.63 17.06
C ALA A 1007 -17.25 -13.54 17.81
N GLY A 1008 -17.45 -12.37 17.19
CA GLY A 1008 -18.29 -11.30 17.75
C GLY A 1008 -19.80 -11.49 17.60
N LEU A 1009 -20.27 -12.48 16.82
CA LEU A 1009 -21.71 -12.78 16.69
C LEU A 1009 -22.21 -13.62 17.86
N VAL A 1010 -23.46 -13.41 18.25
CA VAL A 1010 -24.14 -14.26 19.23
C VAL A 1010 -24.18 -15.70 18.71
N GLU A 1011 -24.08 -16.67 19.61
CA GLU A 1011 -24.06 -18.09 19.25
C GLU A 1011 -25.29 -18.53 18.45
N SER A 1012 -26.48 -18.01 18.76
CA SER A 1012 -27.72 -18.24 18.00
C SER A 1012 -27.58 -17.86 16.53
N ASP A 1013 -26.97 -16.70 16.28
CA ASP A 1013 -26.85 -16.11 14.94
C ASP A 1013 -25.79 -16.85 14.12
N ARG A 1014 -24.70 -17.27 14.79
CA ARG A 1014 -23.68 -18.15 14.17
C ARG A 1014 -24.29 -19.48 13.75
N GLN A 1015 -24.99 -20.16 14.65
CA GLN A 1015 -25.64 -21.44 14.35
C GLN A 1015 -26.67 -21.32 13.23
N LEU A 1016 -27.44 -20.22 13.20
CA LEU A 1016 -28.40 -19.97 12.13
C LEU A 1016 -27.71 -19.77 10.78
N ALA A 1017 -26.63 -18.97 10.71
CA ALA A 1017 -25.87 -18.79 9.48
C ALA A 1017 -25.25 -20.11 8.98
N GLU A 1018 -24.74 -20.94 9.91
CA GLU A 1018 -24.22 -22.28 9.60
C GLU A 1018 -25.33 -23.20 9.05
N GLU A 1019 -26.51 -23.22 9.67
CA GLU A 1019 -27.67 -24.02 9.24
C GLU A 1019 -28.17 -23.61 7.85
N LEU A 1020 -28.34 -22.30 7.62
CA LEU A 1020 -28.79 -21.78 6.32
C LEU A 1020 -27.77 -22.09 5.21
N PHE A 1021 -26.48 -22.01 5.51
CA PHE A 1021 -25.42 -22.32 4.54
C PHE A 1021 -25.35 -23.82 4.24
N LEU A 1022 -25.43 -24.68 5.27
CA LEU A 1022 -25.41 -26.15 5.11
C LEU A 1022 -26.56 -26.65 4.24
N ASN A 1023 -27.74 -26.06 4.40
CA ASN A 1023 -28.94 -26.41 3.64
C ASN A 1023 -29.02 -25.70 2.28
N ASN A 1024 -27.94 -25.04 1.83
CA ASN A 1024 -27.87 -24.23 0.61
C ASN A 1024 -28.97 -23.17 0.49
N LYS A 1025 -29.54 -22.68 1.60
CA LYS A 1025 -30.56 -21.61 1.60
C LYS A 1025 -29.92 -20.24 1.33
N ILE A 1026 -28.68 -20.07 1.80
CA ILE A 1026 -27.79 -18.95 1.42
C ILE A 1026 -26.56 -19.51 0.71
N GLN A 1027 -26.08 -18.81 -0.32
CA GLN A 1027 -24.96 -19.28 -1.13
C GLN A 1027 -23.59 -18.80 -0.64
N ILE A 1028 -23.49 -17.58 -0.08
CA ILE A 1028 -22.20 -16.98 0.30
C ILE A 1028 -22.09 -16.89 1.82
N LEU A 1029 -20.97 -17.32 2.39
CA LEU A 1029 -20.64 -17.13 3.80
C LEU A 1029 -19.34 -16.33 3.94
N VAL A 1030 -19.42 -15.13 4.49
CA VAL A 1030 -18.24 -14.28 4.76
C VAL A 1030 -17.77 -14.51 6.19
N ALA A 1031 -16.56 -15.05 6.35
CA ALA A 1031 -16.09 -15.56 7.63
C ALA A 1031 -14.67 -15.11 8.01
N THR A 1032 -14.36 -15.05 9.30
CA THR A 1032 -12.97 -14.91 9.77
C THR A 1032 -12.23 -16.25 9.81
N SER A 1033 -10.90 -16.24 9.88
CA SER A 1033 -10.03 -17.42 9.92
C SER A 1033 -10.43 -18.48 10.97
N THR A 1034 -11.07 -18.05 12.07
CA THR A 1034 -11.58 -18.94 13.13
C THR A 1034 -12.53 -20.04 12.63
N LEU A 1035 -13.28 -19.79 11.54
CA LEU A 1035 -14.17 -20.80 10.96
C LEU A 1035 -13.37 -21.97 10.35
N ALA A 1036 -12.16 -21.72 9.85
CA ALA A 1036 -11.32 -22.72 9.18
C ALA A 1036 -10.96 -23.89 10.10
N TRP A 1037 -10.92 -23.69 11.41
CA TRP A 1037 -10.55 -24.70 12.40
C TRP A 1037 -11.72 -25.32 13.16
N GLY A 1038 -12.90 -24.69 13.18
CA GLY A 1038 -13.91 -24.99 14.20
C GLY A 1038 -15.21 -25.64 13.73
N VAL A 1039 -15.53 -25.60 12.44
CA VAL A 1039 -16.80 -26.11 11.91
C VAL A 1039 -16.58 -26.77 10.56
N ASN A 1040 -17.19 -27.94 10.35
CA ASN A 1040 -17.13 -28.65 9.08
C ASN A 1040 -18.18 -28.12 8.08
N LEU A 1041 -17.87 -26.99 7.44
CA LEU A 1041 -18.67 -26.41 6.35
C LEU A 1041 -17.87 -26.46 5.04
N PRO A 1042 -17.95 -27.56 4.28
CA PRO A 1042 -17.28 -27.61 2.98
C PRO A 1042 -18.09 -26.79 1.95
N ALA A 1043 -17.37 -26.08 1.07
CA ALA A 1043 -17.93 -25.22 0.03
C ALA A 1043 -17.35 -25.60 -1.33
N HIS A 1044 -18.00 -25.20 -2.41
CA HIS A 1044 -17.45 -25.45 -3.75
C HIS A 1044 -16.30 -24.50 -4.06
N LEU A 1045 -16.48 -23.21 -3.76
CA LEU A 1045 -15.46 -22.17 -3.90
C LEU A 1045 -15.04 -21.63 -2.53
N VAL A 1046 -13.74 -21.47 -2.33
CA VAL A 1046 -13.18 -20.71 -1.21
C VAL A 1046 -12.39 -19.53 -1.75
N VAL A 1047 -12.65 -18.34 -1.22
CA VAL A 1047 -11.86 -17.13 -1.49
C VAL A 1047 -11.17 -16.68 -0.21
N VAL A 1048 -9.85 -16.68 -0.18
CA VAL A 1048 -9.06 -16.07 0.90
C VAL A 1048 -8.77 -14.63 0.51
N LYS A 1049 -9.56 -13.70 1.05
CA LYS A 1049 -9.51 -12.28 0.73
C LYS A 1049 -8.58 -11.54 1.70
N GLY A 1050 -7.31 -11.39 1.30
CA GLY A 1050 -6.26 -10.79 2.10
C GLY A 1050 -5.60 -11.82 3.03
N THR A 1051 -4.28 -11.84 2.99
CA THR A 1051 -3.41 -12.80 3.70
C THR A 1051 -2.69 -12.16 4.89
N GLN A 1052 -3.14 -11.00 5.35
CA GLN A 1052 -2.57 -10.24 6.47
C GLN A 1052 -3.66 -9.85 7.45
N PHE A 1053 -3.31 -9.81 8.74
CA PHE A 1053 -4.20 -9.31 9.78
C PHE A 1053 -3.46 -8.31 10.67
N PHE A 1054 -4.20 -7.42 11.32
CA PHE A 1054 -3.62 -6.46 12.25
C PHE A 1054 -3.40 -7.13 13.60
N ASP A 1055 -2.15 -7.20 14.05
CA ASP A 1055 -1.80 -7.66 15.39
C ASP A 1055 -1.72 -6.46 16.33
N ALA A 1056 -2.58 -6.46 17.35
CA ALA A 1056 -2.66 -5.39 18.33
C ALA A 1056 -1.46 -5.34 19.28
N LYS A 1057 -0.69 -6.43 19.43
CA LYS A 1057 0.48 -6.47 20.32
C LYS A 1057 1.66 -5.67 19.76
N ILE A 1058 1.90 -5.84 18.45
CA ILE A 1058 2.97 -5.14 17.71
C ILE A 1058 2.45 -3.89 16.98
N GLU A 1059 1.14 -3.62 17.06
CA GLU A 1059 0.44 -2.53 16.36
C GLU A 1059 0.78 -2.45 14.85
N ALA A 1060 0.92 -3.60 14.21
CA ALA A 1060 1.34 -3.73 12.83
C ALA A 1060 0.55 -4.84 12.12
N TYR A 1061 0.60 -4.86 10.79
CA TYR A 1061 0.03 -5.96 10.01
C TYR A 1061 1.03 -7.12 9.97
N LYS A 1062 0.56 -8.30 10.36
CA LYS A 1062 1.31 -9.56 10.30
C LYS A 1062 0.70 -10.45 9.22
N ASP A 1063 1.56 -11.14 8.48
CA ASP A 1063 1.14 -12.17 7.54
C ASP A 1063 0.43 -13.31 8.29
N MET A 1064 -0.61 -13.87 7.68
CA MET A 1064 -1.25 -15.08 8.18
C MET A 1064 -0.32 -16.27 8.00
N ASP A 1065 -0.28 -17.15 9.01
CA ASP A 1065 0.47 -18.39 8.90
C ASP A 1065 -0.06 -19.21 7.72
N LEU A 1066 0.86 -19.82 6.97
CA LEU A 1066 0.50 -20.62 5.80
C LEU A 1066 -0.45 -21.79 6.17
N THR A 1067 -0.32 -22.30 7.39
CA THR A 1067 -1.16 -23.36 7.94
C THR A 1067 -2.62 -22.92 8.02
N ASP A 1068 -2.89 -21.70 8.48
CA ASP A 1068 -4.24 -21.12 8.50
C ASP A 1068 -4.80 -21.00 7.08
N VAL A 1069 -3.99 -20.51 6.14
CA VAL A 1069 -4.39 -20.42 4.73
C VAL A 1069 -4.70 -21.80 4.17
N LEU A 1070 -3.83 -22.79 4.36
CA LEU A 1070 -4.05 -24.18 3.92
C LEU A 1070 -5.35 -24.78 4.49
N GLN A 1071 -5.68 -24.49 5.75
CA GLN A 1071 -6.93 -24.94 6.35
C GLN A 1071 -8.16 -24.27 5.73
N MET A 1072 -8.08 -22.97 5.39
CA MET A 1072 -9.12 -22.29 4.64
C MET A 1072 -9.34 -22.95 3.28
N LEU A 1073 -8.27 -23.18 2.51
CA LEU A 1073 -8.32 -23.85 1.21
C LEU A 1073 -8.87 -25.29 1.33
N GLY A 1074 -8.58 -25.96 2.45
CA GLY A 1074 -9.08 -27.29 2.78
C GLY A 1074 -10.61 -27.39 2.80
N ARG A 1075 -11.33 -26.27 2.95
CA ARG A 1075 -12.80 -26.22 2.91
C ARG A 1075 -13.37 -26.26 1.49
N ALA A 1076 -12.55 -26.08 0.47
CA ALA A 1076 -12.98 -26.18 -0.93
C ALA A 1076 -13.08 -27.65 -1.38
N GLY A 1077 -14.22 -27.97 -1.99
CA GLY A 1077 -14.62 -29.30 -2.46
C GLY A 1077 -15.45 -30.05 -1.42
N ARG A 1078 -16.70 -30.40 -1.77
CA ARG A 1078 -17.59 -31.22 -0.94
C ARG A 1078 -17.57 -32.67 -1.41
N PRO A 1079 -17.00 -33.61 -0.63
CA PRO A 1079 -17.08 -35.03 -0.94
C PRO A 1079 -18.55 -35.45 -1.10
N GLN A 1080 -18.84 -36.30 -2.10
CA GLN A 1080 -20.19 -36.75 -2.49
C GLN A 1080 -21.08 -35.74 -3.22
N PHE A 1081 -20.76 -34.44 -3.22
CA PHE A 1081 -21.55 -33.40 -3.89
C PHE A 1081 -20.83 -32.75 -5.08
N ASP A 1082 -19.50 -32.60 -5.00
CA ASP A 1082 -18.70 -31.91 -6.01
C ASP A 1082 -17.64 -32.83 -6.62
N ASN A 1083 -17.40 -32.66 -7.93
CA ASN A 1083 -16.35 -33.37 -8.67
C ASN A 1083 -14.99 -32.64 -8.63
N SER A 1084 -15.01 -31.34 -8.34
CA SER A 1084 -13.84 -30.50 -8.12
C SER A 1084 -14.20 -29.37 -7.14
N GLY A 1085 -13.21 -28.86 -6.43
CA GLY A 1085 -13.30 -27.64 -5.63
C GLY A 1085 -12.44 -26.55 -6.24
N VAL A 1086 -12.80 -25.29 -6.02
CA VAL A 1086 -12.02 -24.13 -6.47
C VAL A 1086 -11.57 -23.31 -5.27
N ALA A 1087 -10.33 -22.88 -5.27
CA ALA A 1087 -9.71 -22.06 -4.25
C ALA A 1087 -9.04 -20.83 -4.89
N ARG A 1088 -9.30 -19.64 -4.35
CA ARG A 1088 -8.70 -18.40 -4.83
C ARG A 1088 -8.07 -17.61 -3.69
N ILE A 1089 -6.79 -17.28 -3.80
CA ILE A 1089 -6.05 -16.50 -2.81
C ILE A 1089 -5.81 -15.10 -3.35
N PHE A 1090 -6.25 -14.09 -2.62
CA PHE A 1090 -5.95 -12.69 -2.89
C PHE A 1090 -4.91 -12.21 -1.89
N THR A 1091 -3.72 -11.91 -2.40
CA THR A 1091 -2.55 -11.52 -1.61
C THR A 1091 -1.87 -10.30 -2.22
N GLN A 1092 -0.95 -9.67 -1.50
CA GLN A 1092 -0.04 -8.70 -2.09
C GLN A 1092 0.84 -9.38 -3.15
N ASP A 1093 1.16 -8.67 -4.23
CA ASP A 1093 1.93 -9.22 -5.35
C ASP A 1093 3.33 -9.70 -4.92
N SER A 1094 3.95 -9.00 -3.96
CA SER A 1094 5.22 -9.38 -3.31
C SER A 1094 5.18 -10.76 -2.64
N LYS A 1095 4.00 -11.24 -2.21
CA LYS A 1095 3.83 -12.53 -1.52
C LYS A 1095 3.30 -13.63 -2.44
N LYS A 1096 3.00 -13.33 -3.71
CA LYS A 1096 2.43 -14.29 -4.64
C LYS A 1096 3.34 -15.50 -4.88
N ASP A 1097 4.63 -15.26 -5.08
CA ASP A 1097 5.61 -16.32 -5.33
C ASP A 1097 5.86 -17.18 -4.09
N PHE A 1098 5.79 -16.59 -2.90
CA PHE A 1098 5.85 -17.31 -1.62
C PHE A 1098 4.73 -18.37 -1.54
N TYR A 1099 3.47 -17.97 -1.74
CA TYR A 1099 2.35 -18.91 -1.72
C TYR A 1099 2.44 -19.94 -2.85
N LYS A 1100 2.86 -19.52 -4.04
CA LYS A 1100 3.04 -20.43 -5.18
C LYS A 1100 4.07 -21.52 -4.86
N HIS A 1101 5.18 -21.18 -4.22
CA HIS A 1101 6.22 -22.15 -3.84
C HIS A 1101 5.73 -23.13 -2.78
N PHE A 1102 5.32 -22.63 -1.62
CA PHE A 1102 5.04 -23.49 -0.45
C PHE A 1102 3.75 -24.30 -0.56
N LEU A 1103 2.78 -23.89 -1.38
CA LEU A 1103 1.59 -24.71 -1.65
C LEU A 1103 1.93 -25.95 -2.50
N HIS A 1104 3.05 -25.94 -3.24
CA HIS A 1104 3.52 -27.09 -4.02
C HIS A 1104 4.52 -27.97 -3.27
N THR A 1105 5.52 -27.37 -2.61
CA THR A 1105 6.65 -28.09 -1.98
C THR A 1105 6.37 -28.52 -0.54
N GLY A 1106 5.28 -28.04 0.08
CA GLY A 1106 4.96 -28.29 1.48
C GLY A 1106 5.81 -27.44 2.43
N PHE A 1107 5.29 -27.25 3.65
CA PHE A 1107 5.95 -26.38 4.62
C PHE A 1107 7.02 -27.15 5.41
N PRO A 1108 8.25 -26.62 5.55
CA PRO A 1108 9.25 -27.16 6.45
C PRO A 1108 8.89 -26.84 7.90
N VAL A 1109 8.85 -27.85 8.76
CA VAL A 1109 8.51 -27.68 10.18
C VAL A 1109 9.81 -27.55 10.98
N GLU A 1110 9.98 -26.45 11.70
CA GLU A 1110 11.13 -26.21 12.59
C GLU A 1110 10.67 -26.15 14.05
N SER A 1111 11.59 -26.37 14.99
CA SER A 1111 11.31 -26.26 16.42
C SER A 1111 11.41 -24.80 16.89
N SER A 1112 10.54 -24.42 17.81
CA SER A 1112 10.60 -23.14 18.54
C SER A 1112 11.06 -23.33 19.99
N LEU A 1113 11.46 -24.55 20.39
CA LEU A 1113 11.71 -24.90 21.80
C LEU A 1113 12.79 -24.03 22.46
N HIS A 1114 13.83 -23.67 21.70
CA HIS A 1114 14.94 -22.81 22.16
C HIS A 1114 14.47 -21.43 22.68
N THR A 1115 13.31 -20.95 22.25
CA THR A 1115 12.76 -19.64 22.66
C THR A 1115 12.05 -19.66 24.02
N VAL A 1116 11.66 -20.84 24.52
CA VAL A 1116 10.86 -21.03 25.76
C VAL A 1116 11.37 -22.20 26.62
N LEU A 1117 12.66 -22.53 26.48
CA LEU A 1117 13.27 -23.70 27.12
C LEU A 1117 13.20 -23.63 28.65
N ASP A 1118 13.42 -22.45 29.21
CA ASP A 1118 13.33 -22.11 30.64
C ASP A 1118 12.08 -22.68 31.31
N ASN A 1119 10.91 -22.48 30.71
CA ASN A 1119 9.62 -22.90 31.26
C ASN A 1119 9.51 -24.43 31.36
N HIS A 1120 9.99 -25.13 30.32
CA HIS A 1120 9.93 -26.58 30.24
C HIS A 1120 10.99 -27.24 31.13
N LEU A 1121 12.18 -26.65 31.18
CA LEU A 1121 13.27 -27.12 32.02
C LEU A 1121 12.91 -27.01 33.50
N CYS A 1122 12.32 -25.89 33.92
CA CYS A 1122 11.78 -25.72 35.27
C CYS A 1122 10.74 -26.80 35.63
N ALA A 1123 9.84 -27.12 34.70
CA ALA A 1123 8.81 -28.13 34.91
C ALA A 1123 9.39 -29.54 35.11
N GLU A 1124 10.40 -29.91 34.33
CA GLU A 1124 11.05 -31.22 34.42
C GLU A 1124 11.99 -31.34 35.62
N VAL A 1125 12.61 -30.24 36.06
CA VAL A 1125 13.33 -30.16 37.34
C VAL A 1125 12.36 -30.35 38.50
N SER A 1126 11.21 -29.66 38.48
CA SER A 1126 10.16 -29.83 39.51
C SER A 1126 9.56 -31.24 39.51
N ALA A 1127 9.58 -31.96 38.39
CA ALA A 1127 9.12 -33.33 38.29
C ALA A 1127 10.20 -34.36 38.68
N GLU A 1128 11.38 -33.91 39.09
CA GLU A 1128 12.57 -34.72 39.39
C GLU A 1128 13.02 -35.60 38.19
N THR A 1129 12.61 -35.25 36.97
CA THR A 1129 13.12 -35.87 35.74
C THR A 1129 14.54 -35.39 35.45
N ILE A 1130 14.82 -34.11 35.72
CA ILE A 1130 16.13 -33.47 35.54
C ILE A 1130 16.66 -33.07 36.91
N VAL A 1131 17.79 -33.65 37.33
CA VAL A 1131 18.43 -33.33 38.61
C VAL A 1131 19.79 -32.67 38.39
N THR A 1132 20.48 -33.05 37.31
CA THR A 1132 21.80 -32.53 36.95
C THR A 1132 21.76 -31.78 35.61
N LYS A 1133 22.78 -30.94 35.35
CA LYS A 1133 22.96 -30.31 34.04
C LYS A 1133 23.11 -31.34 32.91
N GLN A 1134 23.69 -32.51 33.22
CA GLN A 1134 23.82 -33.59 32.24
C GLN A 1134 22.45 -34.16 31.89
N ASP A 1135 21.57 -34.36 32.89
CA ASP A 1135 20.20 -34.84 32.63
C ASP A 1135 19.42 -33.87 31.72
N ALA A 1136 19.67 -32.56 31.84
CA ALA A 1136 19.07 -31.56 30.97
C ALA A 1136 19.54 -31.69 29.51
N LEU A 1137 20.84 -31.91 29.29
CA LEU A 1137 21.39 -32.17 27.95
C LEU A 1137 20.86 -33.47 27.38
N ASP A 1138 20.83 -34.54 28.19
CA ASP A 1138 20.30 -35.84 27.79
C ASP A 1138 18.81 -35.73 27.44
N TYR A 1139 18.03 -34.95 28.20
CA TYR A 1139 16.63 -34.67 27.90
C TYR A 1139 16.44 -33.96 26.56
N LEU A 1140 17.28 -32.97 26.25
CA LEU A 1140 17.25 -32.29 24.96
C LEU A 1140 17.47 -33.24 23.78
N THR A 1141 18.22 -34.33 23.92
CA THR A 1141 18.41 -35.30 22.82
C THR A 1141 17.12 -35.99 22.36
N TRP A 1142 16.07 -35.99 23.19
CA TRP A 1142 14.74 -36.54 22.85
C TRP A 1142 13.85 -35.56 22.09
N THR A 1143 14.27 -34.32 21.94
CA THR A 1143 13.49 -33.23 21.36
C THR A 1143 13.58 -33.23 19.83
N PHE A 1144 12.63 -32.56 19.18
CA PHE A 1144 12.69 -32.31 17.74
C PHE A 1144 13.73 -31.24 17.43
N PHE A 1145 13.90 -30.26 18.32
CA PHE A 1145 14.94 -29.24 18.32
C PHE A 1145 16.32 -29.85 18.11
N PHE A 1146 16.72 -30.84 18.92
CA PHE A 1146 18.03 -31.48 18.79
C PHE A 1146 18.30 -32.02 17.38
N ARG A 1147 17.29 -32.63 16.76
CA ARG A 1147 17.42 -33.19 15.40
C ARG A 1147 17.55 -32.09 14.36
N ARG A 1148 16.79 -31.00 14.52
CA ARG A 1148 16.82 -29.87 13.59
C ARG A 1148 18.06 -29.01 13.75
N LEU A 1149 18.62 -28.88 14.96
CA LEU A 1149 19.88 -28.17 15.19
C LEU A 1149 21.01 -28.75 14.33
N HIS A 1150 21.08 -30.08 14.19
CA HIS A 1150 22.07 -30.72 13.32
C HIS A 1150 21.76 -30.64 11.82
N LYS A 1151 20.48 -30.52 11.43
CA LYS A 1151 20.05 -30.50 10.03
C LYS A 1151 19.95 -29.10 9.42
N ASN A 1152 19.69 -28.10 10.26
CA ASN A 1152 19.51 -26.71 9.88
C ASN A 1152 20.08 -25.78 10.97
N PRO A 1153 21.40 -25.81 11.23
CA PRO A 1153 22.03 -25.04 12.30
C PRO A 1153 21.84 -23.53 12.13
N SER A 1154 21.94 -23.03 10.89
CA SER A 1154 21.77 -21.61 10.59
C SER A 1154 20.39 -21.06 10.93
N TYR A 1155 19.33 -21.89 10.95
CA TYR A 1155 18.00 -21.47 11.40
C TYR A 1155 17.96 -21.08 12.88
N TYR A 1156 18.83 -21.67 13.70
CA TYR A 1156 18.93 -21.44 15.14
C TYR A 1156 20.04 -20.44 15.51
N GLY A 1157 20.65 -19.79 14.51
CA GLY A 1157 21.77 -18.86 14.72
C GLY A 1157 23.11 -19.54 15.01
N LEU A 1158 23.26 -20.85 14.73
CA LEU A 1158 24.52 -21.56 14.90
C LEU A 1158 25.38 -21.38 13.64
N GLU A 1159 26.50 -20.66 13.79
CA GLU A 1159 27.46 -20.42 12.71
C GLU A 1159 28.44 -21.59 12.60
N ILE A 1160 28.32 -22.35 11.51
CA ILE A 1160 29.25 -23.44 11.17
C ILE A 1160 29.72 -23.21 9.74
N SER A 1161 31.01 -23.45 9.47
CA SER A 1161 31.49 -23.42 8.08
C SER A 1161 30.85 -24.55 7.26
N ALA A 1162 30.50 -24.26 6.00
CA ALA A 1162 29.85 -25.25 5.13
C ALA A 1162 30.72 -26.50 4.90
N GLU A 1163 32.05 -26.37 4.97
CA GLU A 1163 33.03 -27.46 4.83
C GLU A 1163 33.05 -28.40 6.05
N GLU A 1164 32.77 -27.87 7.24
CA GLU A 1164 32.85 -28.62 8.51
C GLU A 1164 31.49 -29.16 8.98
N HIS A 1165 30.38 -28.87 8.29
CA HIS A 1165 29.02 -29.23 8.70
C HIS A 1165 28.83 -30.73 9.05
N ASN A 1166 29.51 -31.63 8.33
CA ASN A 1166 29.46 -33.08 8.55
C ASN A 1166 30.64 -33.63 9.40
N SER A 1167 31.42 -32.75 10.04
CA SER A 1167 32.60 -33.12 10.82
C SER A 1167 32.28 -33.35 12.30
N ILE A 1168 33.22 -33.98 13.01
CA ILE A 1168 33.17 -34.11 14.48
C ILE A 1168 33.16 -32.72 15.15
N ALA A 1169 33.80 -31.71 14.53
CA ALA A 1169 33.85 -30.35 15.05
C ALA A 1169 32.46 -29.69 15.05
N ALA A 1170 31.64 -29.91 14.02
CA ALA A 1170 30.26 -29.42 13.99
C ALA A 1170 29.38 -30.05 15.09
N GLN A 1171 29.62 -31.32 15.43
CA GLN A 1171 28.94 -31.96 16.57
C GLN A 1171 29.39 -31.37 17.92
N GLN A 1172 30.67 -31.00 18.06
CA GLN A 1172 31.18 -30.33 19.25
C GLN A 1172 30.57 -28.93 19.40
N LEU A 1173 30.52 -28.13 18.34
CA LEU A 1173 29.90 -26.79 18.36
C LEU A 1173 28.41 -26.85 18.69
N ALA A 1174 27.67 -27.81 18.13
CA ALA A 1174 26.26 -28.00 18.48
C ALA A 1174 26.06 -28.38 19.96
N ASN A 1175 26.98 -29.17 20.53
CA ASN A 1175 26.96 -29.51 21.95
C ASN A 1175 27.29 -28.29 22.83
N GLU A 1176 28.29 -27.49 22.46
CA GLU A 1176 28.63 -26.24 23.15
C GLU A 1176 27.45 -25.26 23.15
N TYR A 1177 26.78 -25.10 22.01
CA TYR A 1177 25.56 -24.30 21.88
C TYR A 1177 24.46 -24.76 22.84
N MET A 1178 24.21 -26.08 22.93
CA MET A 1178 23.23 -26.61 23.89
C MET A 1178 23.64 -26.39 25.34
N ILE A 1179 24.94 -26.53 25.67
CA ILE A 1179 25.47 -26.28 27.01
C ILE A 1179 25.26 -24.82 27.42
N GLU A 1180 25.53 -23.89 26.51
CA GLU A 1180 25.30 -22.46 26.71
C GLU A 1180 23.82 -22.17 26.93
N MET A 1181 22.95 -22.69 26.06
CA MET A 1181 21.50 -22.52 26.14
C MET A 1181 20.91 -23.05 27.46
N VAL A 1182 21.30 -24.25 27.89
CA VAL A 1182 20.88 -24.84 29.17
C VAL A 1182 21.42 -24.02 30.34
N SER A 1183 22.68 -23.59 30.28
CA SER A 1183 23.29 -22.79 31.35
C SER A 1183 22.62 -21.43 31.49
N LYS A 1184 22.32 -20.75 30.37
CA LYS A 1184 21.58 -19.49 30.35
C LYS A 1184 20.19 -19.66 30.98
N SER A 1185 19.44 -20.67 30.54
CA SER A 1185 18.08 -20.95 31.06
C SER A 1185 18.11 -21.26 32.56
N LEU A 1186 19.07 -22.07 33.03
CA LEU A 1186 19.21 -22.38 34.45
C LEU A 1186 19.61 -21.16 35.29
N ASN A 1187 20.46 -20.28 34.77
CA ASN A 1187 20.84 -19.04 35.45
C ASN A 1187 19.62 -18.10 35.58
N GLU A 1188 18.85 -17.91 34.51
CA GLU A 1188 17.62 -17.10 34.53
C GLU A 1188 16.59 -17.65 35.53
N LEU A 1189 16.44 -18.98 35.61
CA LEU A 1189 15.59 -19.64 36.60
C LEU A 1189 16.12 -19.49 38.03
N ALA A 1190 17.44 -19.54 38.22
CA ALA A 1190 18.07 -19.34 39.53
C ALA A 1190 17.91 -17.89 40.01
N ASP A 1191 18.12 -16.92 39.12
CA ASP A 1191 17.90 -15.49 39.38
C ASP A 1191 16.43 -15.22 39.73
N SER A 1192 15.51 -15.92 39.08
CA SER A 1192 14.07 -15.90 39.37
C SER A 1192 13.67 -16.69 40.63
N LYS A 1193 14.63 -17.35 41.31
CA LYS A 1193 14.42 -18.21 42.50
C LYS A 1193 13.50 -19.40 42.25
N CYS A 1194 13.41 -19.86 41.01
CA CYS A 1194 12.64 -21.06 40.64
C CYS A 1194 13.44 -22.35 40.91
N VAL A 1195 14.77 -22.29 40.83
CA VAL A 1195 15.68 -23.43 41.07
C VAL A 1195 16.89 -22.99 41.90
N GLU A 1196 17.47 -23.92 42.66
CA GLU A 1196 18.75 -23.72 43.35
C GLU A 1196 19.83 -24.55 42.65
N VAL A 1197 20.87 -23.89 42.12
CA VAL A 1197 21.98 -24.57 41.45
C VAL A 1197 23.13 -24.73 42.43
N PHE A 1198 23.37 -25.97 42.87
CA PHE A 1198 24.51 -26.29 43.71
C PHE A 1198 25.76 -26.59 42.84
N PRO A 1199 26.95 -26.10 43.21
CA PRO A 1199 28.19 -26.57 42.60
C PRO A 1199 28.33 -28.07 42.84
N GLN A 1200 28.88 -28.83 41.89
CA GLN A 1200 29.24 -30.24 42.13
C GLN A 1200 30.26 -30.32 43.27
N TRP A 1201 29.82 -30.69 44.47
CA TRP A 1201 30.73 -31.18 45.50
C TRP A 1201 31.21 -32.54 45.03
N ARG A 1202 32.51 -32.67 44.73
CA ARG A 1202 33.15 -33.98 44.47
C ARG A 1202 32.83 -34.90 45.66
N ARG A 1203 31.99 -35.91 45.42
CA ARG A 1203 31.84 -37.06 46.30
C ARG A 1203 32.88 -38.11 45.95
#